data_AF-A0A1F3BER6-F1
#
_entry.id   AF-A0A1F3BER6-F1
#
_cell.length_a   1.000
_cell.length_b   1.000
_cell.length_c   1.000
_cell.angle_alpha   90.00
_cell.angle_beta   90.00
_cell.angle_gamma   90.00
#
_symmetry.space_group_name_H-M   'P 1'
#
loop_
_entity.id
_entity.type
_entity.pdbx_description
1 polymer ?
#
loop_
_entity_poly.entity_id
_entity_poly.type
_entity_poly.pdbx_seq_one_letter_code
_entity_poly.pdbx_strand_id
1 'polypeptide(L)'
;MERSGPPPRLFGLIGWIMVGIVFVGVIVYGLSVYLDWVVLQSMYASKAGLDWFAVNFYHNNTFIVAGVLALLFINPIPRRSHLFEGLSALGGAFARVRGVEESVSLGPGRVVWLFWQVVKWAVAFWMIASANGIPGLGNLTIVITMLQSGLGDWGQILRVFQLPLAPVSGAELVALMPTMEVQYRLIYDIFAAVVFVAVLRLILMLVRDFARLKTNAWTRDLFLILALAVLVAIVGAPYWAMNIATPNNYLIAITVFVSFLVIAASFQFGVIRRTIGMARRKRWIVYLMALFLFAILIVNLGFVVGYSLNWNNNWSDYEWKPLTTKEIQVTRWAAGLETVVTEPLSDLPAGNTSKIVSLVRQWDQDASYTKMKNQIGVNWMRLSDSNIIYVNGREYWVAPTTINYPYEDWISRRLIYTHAARIIVIDSHTGEYVTVQQAFGVKAEPSIYYGEEFADDVYVHVPGFEEIGNASYTGEPDYVLSGWQRTLWFLAKESQVGFAFSPPQDDIMMLHNRDVHQRVEDVLIGGLTTDRASYLVTDGNRIYYLVQVYTNYPIHSGFSGSSYLRFFGVVLVDIEDGRMYPYVIAKPDGFLVDFYRQYYPSWKAPPEWLIPQLRYPEDLLGTRDLPGQLDVSFRYHVSDPFVWRSGSDFYERPEATEVLYVLMTSGNRADFVGLQLVEYQASPGRNLAGMYIAYGSDQLGKLNLYRISNSTTQLIGPSAALQAVETDDIVRKQLTLLPNYRLGNILLYLIGDHLYYFIPVYINTEVQNAVITKMAFVTVVDATTGARVAVGADSSQAYYAISGGIPTIVGSAEREKKIGLLFTDKGYSLVSPDKISANVEIRIANITYTDETQWTSISTTVNDFITNYSQKYGVTEVYHWIAPNGDLNYGVLVSTGGVVKLYYITVQIR
;
A
#
# COMPACT_ATOMS: atom_id res chain seq x y z
N MET A 1 1.51 57.40 59.79
CA MET A 1 1.20 57.39 58.34
C MET A 1 1.58 56.01 57.80
N GLU A 2 0.66 55.05 57.87
CA GLU A 2 0.80 53.75 57.21
C GLU A 2 0.36 53.90 55.75
N ARG A 3 1.24 53.53 54.81
CA ARG A 3 0.87 53.37 53.40
C ARG A 3 0.25 51.99 53.24
N SER A 4 -1.05 51.97 52.95
CA SER A 4 -1.78 50.82 52.45
C SER A 4 -1.13 50.32 51.15
N GLY A 5 -0.68 49.06 51.16
CA GLY A 5 -0.30 48.34 49.93
C GLY A 5 -1.52 48.07 49.05
N PRO A 6 -1.35 47.90 47.73
CA PRO A 6 -2.47 47.63 46.82
C PRO A 6 -3.05 46.22 47.08
N PRO A 7 -4.36 46.01 46.86
CA PRO A 7 -5.02 44.76 47.21
C PRO A 7 -4.61 43.61 46.26
N PRO A 8 -4.32 42.40 46.75
CA PRO A 8 -3.91 41.28 45.91
C PRO A 8 -5.12 40.41 45.55
N ARG A 9 -6.05 40.84 44.67
CA ARG A 9 -7.24 39.98 44.40
C ARG A 9 -7.78 39.88 42.97
N LEU A 10 -7.35 40.68 42.00
CA LEU A 10 -7.87 40.54 40.61
C LEU A 10 -7.02 39.57 39.74
N PHE A 11 -5.70 39.72 39.75
CA PHE A 11 -4.79 38.86 38.96
C PHE A 11 -4.78 37.40 39.42
N GLY A 12 -4.96 37.14 40.72
CA GLY A 12 -5.08 35.77 41.25
C GLY A 12 -6.37 35.08 40.84
N LEU A 13 -7.50 35.81 40.82
CA LEU A 13 -8.81 35.27 40.45
C LEU A 13 -8.87 34.94 38.95
N ILE A 14 -8.34 35.82 38.09
CA ILE A 14 -8.21 35.57 36.65
C ILE A 14 -7.31 34.35 36.39
N GLY A 15 -6.20 34.22 37.13
CA GLY A 15 -5.33 33.05 37.06
C GLY A 15 -6.05 31.74 37.43
N TRP A 16 -6.87 31.74 38.50
CA TRP A 16 -7.65 30.57 38.89
C TRP A 16 -8.79 30.24 37.90
N ILE A 17 -9.41 31.25 37.29
CA ILE A 17 -10.40 31.05 36.22
C ILE A 17 -9.73 30.40 35.00
N MET A 18 -8.56 30.88 34.59
CA MET A 18 -7.80 30.28 33.48
C MET A 18 -7.41 28.83 33.76
N VAL A 19 -6.93 28.53 34.98
CA VAL A 19 -6.63 27.16 35.41
C VAL A 19 -7.89 26.28 35.39
N GLY A 20 -9.02 26.82 35.86
CA GLY A 20 -10.31 26.14 35.80
C GLY A 20 -10.76 25.82 34.37
N ILE A 21 -10.63 26.78 33.44
CA ILE A 21 -10.96 26.59 32.03
C ILE A 21 -10.06 25.52 31.39
N VAL A 22 -8.75 25.57 31.64
CA VAL A 22 -7.80 24.56 31.15
C VAL A 22 -8.17 23.18 31.70
N PHE A 23 -8.50 23.10 32.99
CA PHE A 23 -8.89 21.84 33.62
C PHE A 23 -10.19 21.25 33.03
N VAL A 24 -11.21 22.09 32.81
CA VAL A 24 -12.44 21.68 32.12
C VAL A 24 -12.14 21.25 30.69
N GLY A 25 -11.30 21.99 29.97
CA GLY A 25 -10.87 21.63 28.61
C GLY A 25 -10.19 20.26 28.56
N VAL A 26 -9.31 19.95 29.51
CA VAL A 26 -8.66 18.63 29.62
C VAL A 26 -9.67 17.52 29.88
N ILE A 27 -10.66 17.74 30.76
CA ILE A 27 -11.72 16.77 31.04
C ILE A 27 -12.58 16.53 29.79
N VAL A 28 -13.04 17.59 29.14
CA VAL A 28 -13.87 17.51 27.93
C VAL A 28 -13.10 16.79 26.82
N TYR A 29 -11.82 17.11 26.62
CA TYR A 29 -10.96 16.42 25.67
C TYR A 29 -10.82 14.93 26.01
N GLY A 30 -10.56 14.59 27.28
CA GLY A 30 -10.45 13.20 27.71
C GLY A 30 -11.75 12.39 27.52
N LEU A 31 -12.89 13.00 27.81
CA LEU A 31 -14.21 12.39 27.54
C LEU A 31 -14.48 12.24 26.04
N SER A 32 -14.05 13.22 25.22
CA SER A 32 -14.18 13.17 23.76
C SER A 32 -13.37 12.01 23.17
N VAL A 33 -12.11 11.85 23.59
CA VAL A 33 -11.26 10.72 23.16
C VAL A 33 -11.84 9.39 23.62
N TYR A 34 -12.36 9.32 24.85
CA TYR A 34 -13.02 8.11 25.35
C TYR A 34 -14.27 7.76 24.52
N LEU A 35 -15.08 8.76 24.17
CA LEU A 35 -16.24 8.56 23.32
C LEU A 35 -15.86 8.03 21.93
N ASP A 36 -14.80 8.59 21.32
CA ASP A 36 -14.27 8.09 20.04
C ASP A 36 -13.89 6.62 20.11
N TRP A 37 -13.17 6.22 21.17
CA TRP A 37 -12.80 4.82 21.37
C TRP A 37 -14.01 3.91 21.54
N VAL A 38 -15.07 4.38 22.23
CA VAL A 38 -16.32 3.62 22.39
C VAL A 38 -17.04 3.45 21.04
N VAL A 39 -17.12 4.52 20.24
CA VAL A 39 -17.71 4.49 18.90
C VAL A 39 -16.96 3.51 18.00
N LEU A 40 -15.65 3.64 17.90
CA LEU A 40 -14.81 2.76 17.07
C LEU A 40 -14.88 1.31 17.54
N GLN A 41 -14.79 1.05 18.85
CA GLN A 41 -14.91 -0.29 19.41
C GLN A 41 -16.26 -0.93 19.06
N SER A 42 -17.36 -0.21 19.26
CA SER A 42 -18.70 -0.71 18.97
C SER A 42 -18.88 -0.99 17.48
N MET A 43 -18.42 -0.06 16.63
CA MET A 43 -18.49 -0.16 15.18
C MET A 43 -17.73 -1.40 14.69
N TYR A 44 -16.44 -1.54 15.00
CA TYR A 44 -15.63 -2.67 14.51
C TYR A 44 -16.04 -4.01 15.13
N ALA A 45 -16.50 -4.04 16.38
CA ALA A 45 -17.02 -5.27 16.98
C ALA A 45 -18.27 -5.76 16.23
N SER A 46 -19.16 -4.85 15.82
CA SER A 46 -20.38 -5.17 15.07
C SER A 46 -20.11 -5.46 13.58
N LYS A 47 -19.34 -4.58 12.92
CA LYS A 47 -19.16 -4.57 11.46
C LYS A 47 -18.04 -5.49 10.97
N ALA A 48 -17.02 -5.76 11.79
CA ALA A 48 -15.86 -6.55 11.42
C ALA A 48 -15.62 -7.77 12.34
N GLY A 49 -16.31 -7.85 13.49
CA GLY A 49 -16.03 -8.85 14.51
C GLY A 49 -14.64 -8.68 15.16
N LEU A 50 -14.12 -7.45 15.20
CA LEU A 50 -12.78 -7.13 15.71
C LEU A 50 -12.86 -6.34 17.03
N ASP A 51 -11.93 -6.62 17.94
CA ASP A 51 -11.67 -5.79 19.12
C ASP A 51 -10.70 -4.66 18.75
N TRP A 52 -11.25 -3.53 18.29
CA TRP A 52 -10.46 -2.39 17.81
C TRP A 52 -9.48 -1.86 18.87
N PHE A 53 -9.90 -1.77 20.12
CA PHE A 53 -9.07 -1.29 21.22
C PHE A 53 -7.89 -2.24 21.47
N ALA A 54 -8.15 -3.55 21.54
CA ALA A 54 -7.08 -4.53 21.68
C ALA A 54 -6.12 -4.50 20.49
N VAL A 55 -6.62 -4.38 19.26
CA VAL A 55 -5.81 -4.30 18.03
C VAL A 55 -4.91 -3.07 18.04
N ASN A 56 -5.45 -1.86 18.24
CA ASN A 56 -4.69 -0.62 18.12
C ASN A 56 -3.72 -0.35 19.28
N PHE A 57 -4.03 -0.85 20.47
CA PHE A 57 -3.17 -0.70 21.64
C PHE A 57 -2.36 -1.96 21.98
N TYR A 58 -2.17 -2.85 21.01
CA TYR A 58 -1.33 -4.05 21.12
C TYR A 58 -1.68 -4.89 22.35
N HIS A 59 -2.96 -5.17 22.57
CA HIS A 59 -3.48 -5.90 23.72
C HIS A 59 -3.04 -5.27 25.07
N ASN A 60 -3.10 -3.94 25.14
CA ASN A 60 -2.62 -3.08 26.24
C ASN A 60 -1.09 -2.93 26.35
N ASN A 61 -0.29 -3.56 25.50
CA ASN A 61 1.16 -3.39 25.54
C ASN A 61 1.56 -1.92 25.35
N THR A 62 0.83 -1.12 24.56
CA THR A 62 1.13 0.32 24.41
C THR A 62 1.20 1.02 25.76
N PHE A 63 0.21 0.80 26.62
CA PHE A 63 0.13 1.44 27.93
C PHE A 63 1.16 0.87 28.92
N ILE A 64 1.43 -0.44 28.87
CA ILE A 64 2.44 -1.07 29.73
C ILE A 64 3.83 -0.53 29.39
N VAL A 65 4.19 -0.51 28.11
CA VAL A 65 5.47 -0.01 27.60
C VAL A 65 5.63 1.47 27.95
N ALA A 66 4.61 2.29 27.69
CA ALA A 66 4.62 3.69 28.05
C ALA A 66 4.78 3.91 29.56
N GLY A 67 4.05 3.15 30.38
CA GLY A 67 4.09 3.23 31.84
C GLY A 67 5.47 2.94 32.41
N VAL A 68 6.11 1.87 31.92
CA VAL A 68 7.45 1.45 32.36
C VAL A 68 8.53 2.42 31.88
N LEU A 69 8.53 2.80 30.60
CA LEU A 69 9.55 3.70 30.06
C LEU A 69 9.44 5.12 30.62
N ALA A 70 8.23 5.60 30.93
CA ALA A 70 8.03 6.89 31.57
C ALA A 70 8.69 7.00 32.96
N LEU A 71 8.94 5.87 33.65
CA LEU A 71 9.65 5.86 34.93
C LEU A 71 11.10 6.36 34.80
N LEU A 72 11.73 6.24 33.63
CA LEU A 72 13.09 6.72 33.39
C LEU A 72 13.21 8.25 33.62
N PHE A 73 12.13 9.00 33.41
CA PHE A 73 12.11 10.46 33.55
C PHE A 73 11.92 10.95 34.99
N ILE A 74 11.60 10.04 35.92
CA ILE A 74 11.48 10.34 37.34
C ILE A 74 12.87 10.49 37.97
N ASN A 75 13.03 11.51 38.83
CA ASN A 75 14.27 11.69 39.58
C ASN A 75 14.37 10.64 40.70
N PRO A 76 15.48 9.87 40.79
CA PRO A 76 15.61 8.80 41.79
C PRO A 76 15.86 9.32 43.21
N ILE A 77 16.33 10.57 43.36
CA ILE A 77 16.66 11.16 44.67
C ILE A 77 15.55 12.15 45.08
N PRO A 78 14.85 11.90 46.20
CA PRO A 78 13.87 12.83 46.74
C PRO A 78 14.45 14.25 46.93
N ARG A 79 13.65 15.27 46.60
CA ARG A 79 14.00 16.70 46.70
C ARG A 79 15.11 17.21 45.76
N ARG A 80 15.70 16.36 44.93
CA ARG A 80 16.63 16.80 43.88
C ARG A 80 15.96 16.75 42.51
N SER A 81 16.32 17.71 41.66
CA SER A 81 15.89 17.78 40.27
C SER A 81 16.96 18.52 39.48
N HIS A 82 17.59 17.81 38.54
CA HIS A 82 18.64 18.39 37.70
C HIS A 82 18.15 19.60 36.90
N LEU A 83 16.86 19.64 36.53
CA LEU A 83 16.25 20.77 35.84
C LEU A 83 16.20 22.03 36.72
N PHE A 84 15.74 21.90 37.96
CA PHE A 84 15.68 23.04 38.89
C PHE A 84 17.10 23.51 39.27
N GLU A 85 18.05 22.58 39.43
CA GLU A 85 19.46 22.90 39.68
C GLU A 85 20.11 23.63 38.49
N GLY A 86 19.80 23.24 37.25
CA GLY A 86 20.28 23.90 36.04
C GLY A 86 19.69 25.31 35.88
N LEU A 87 18.37 25.46 36.00
CA LEU A 87 17.67 26.74 35.90
C LEU A 87 18.12 27.74 36.98
N SER A 88 18.27 27.28 38.23
CA SER A 88 18.79 28.14 39.31
C SER A 88 20.24 28.56 39.08
N ALA A 89 21.09 27.67 38.54
CA ALA A 89 22.46 28.03 38.20
C ALA A 89 22.54 29.05 37.06
N LEU A 90 21.69 28.94 36.03
CA LEU A 90 21.57 29.93 34.95
C LEU A 90 21.05 31.26 35.47
N GLY A 91 19.97 31.25 36.26
CA GLY A 91 19.43 32.46 36.90
C GLY A 91 20.48 33.17 37.75
N GLY A 92 21.25 32.44 38.55
CA GLY A 92 22.35 32.98 39.34
C GLY A 92 23.55 33.46 38.51
N ALA A 93 23.79 32.91 37.32
CA ALA A 93 24.78 33.44 36.38
C ALA A 93 24.31 34.76 35.75
N PHE A 94 23.04 34.85 35.33
CA PHE A 94 22.45 36.10 34.82
C PHE A 94 22.37 37.20 35.90
N ALA A 95 22.04 36.85 37.14
CA ALA A 95 22.03 37.78 38.26
C ALA A 95 23.44 38.34 38.56
N ARG A 96 24.48 37.48 38.50
CA ARG A 96 25.89 37.89 38.61
C ARG A 96 26.33 38.84 37.51
N VAL A 97 25.86 38.63 36.27
CA VAL A 97 26.12 39.56 35.15
C VAL A 97 25.41 40.91 35.34
N ARG A 98 24.26 40.93 36.02
CA ARG A 98 23.47 42.15 36.29
C ARG A 98 23.82 42.86 37.61
N GLY A 99 24.74 42.32 38.43
CA GLY A 99 25.17 42.92 39.69
C GLY A 99 24.12 42.90 40.82
N VAL A 100 23.16 41.97 40.79
CA VAL A 100 22.07 41.86 41.79
C VAL A 100 22.41 40.76 42.80
N GLU A 101 22.29 41.04 44.11
CA GLU A 101 22.44 40.02 45.17
C GLU A 101 21.25 39.03 45.18
N GLU A 102 21.59 37.77 45.39
CA GLU A 102 20.78 36.58 45.18
C GLU A 102 19.56 36.53 46.14
N SER A 103 18.35 36.25 45.62
CA SER A 103 17.23 35.84 46.48
C SER A 103 16.76 34.42 46.14
N VAL A 104 17.02 33.53 47.11
CA VAL A 104 16.31 32.29 47.45
C VAL A 104 16.37 31.12 46.45
N SER A 105 17.33 30.23 46.68
CA SER A 105 17.26 28.81 46.29
C SER A 105 16.33 28.05 47.24
N LEU A 106 15.02 28.05 46.98
CA LEU A 106 14.11 27.06 47.55
C LEU A 106 14.00 25.90 46.57
N GLY A 107 14.72 24.81 46.84
CA GLY A 107 14.39 23.52 46.23
C GLY A 107 12.90 23.22 46.49
N PRO A 108 12.19 22.60 45.55
CA PRO A 108 10.75 22.39 45.69
C PRO A 108 10.43 21.67 47.00
N GLY A 109 9.44 22.15 47.75
CA GLY A 109 8.94 21.46 48.93
C GLY A 109 8.55 20.01 48.61
N ARG A 110 8.46 19.11 49.60
CA ARG A 110 8.19 17.67 49.37
C ARG A 110 6.98 17.43 48.46
N VAL A 111 5.90 18.19 48.70
CA VAL A 111 4.65 18.11 47.92
C VAL A 111 4.85 18.58 46.49
N VAL A 112 5.54 19.71 46.29
CA VAL A 112 5.85 20.25 44.96
C VAL A 112 6.77 19.31 44.18
N TRP A 113 7.74 18.70 44.84
CA TRP A 113 8.64 17.72 44.22
C TRP A 113 7.89 16.46 43.76
N LEU A 114 7.00 15.94 44.61
CA LEU A 114 6.19 14.76 44.30
C LEU A 114 5.22 15.05 43.16
N PHE A 115 4.48 16.16 43.24
CA PHE A 115 3.61 16.63 42.16
C PHE A 115 4.39 16.78 40.84
N TRP A 116 5.59 17.37 40.88
CA TRP A 116 6.43 17.50 39.70
C TRP A 116 6.90 16.15 39.12
N GLN A 117 7.14 15.12 39.94
CA GLN A 117 7.46 13.78 39.42
C GLN A 117 6.25 13.17 38.71
N VAL A 118 5.04 13.33 39.26
CA VAL A 118 3.80 12.86 38.64
C VAL A 118 3.56 13.56 37.29
N VAL A 119 3.74 14.88 37.22
CA VAL A 119 3.61 15.63 35.96
C VAL A 119 4.61 15.14 34.91
N LYS A 120 5.89 14.94 35.27
CA LYS A 120 6.88 14.40 34.34
C LYS A 120 6.50 13.02 33.82
N TRP A 121 6.08 12.13 34.72
CA TRP A 121 5.69 10.78 34.34
C TRP A 121 4.46 10.82 33.43
N ALA A 122 3.44 11.62 33.74
CA ALA A 122 2.24 11.73 32.91
C ALA A 122 2.53 12.29 31.51
N VAL A 123 3.40 13.31 31.42
CA VAL A 123 3.83 13.87 30.13
C VAL A 123 4.65 12.85 29.33
N ALA A 124 5.59 12.15 29.97
CA ALA A 124 6.37 11.11 29.32
C ALA A 124 5.49 9.92 28.88
N PHE A 125 4.57 9.48 29.74
CA PHE A 125 3.60 8.42 29.44
C PHE A 125 2.76 8.78 28.23
N TRP A 126 2.18 9.99 28.21
CA TRP A 126 1.35 10.44 27.10
C TRP A 126 2.14 10.51 25.78
N MET A 127 3.36 11.05 25.79
CA MET A 127 4.21 11.09 24.59
C MET A 127 4.60 9.69 24.10
N ILE A 128 4.97 8.78 25.01
CA ILE A 128 5.42 7.43 24.65
C ILE A 128 4.24 6.56 24.19
N ALA A 129 3.08 6.67 24.85
CA ALA A 129 1.86 5.96 24.45
C ALA A 129 1.39 6.43 23.07
N SER A 130 1.40 7.73 22.80
CA SER A 130 1.00 8.28 21.50
C SER A 130 1.95 7.88 20.36
N ALA A 131 3.24 7.65 20.66
CA ALA A 131 4.24 7.24 19.68
C ALA A 131 4.45 5.71 19.60
N ASN A 132 3.71 4.91 20.40
CA ASN A 132 3.94 3.46 20.56
C ASN A 132 5.42 3.10 20.88
N GLY A 133 6.12 3.99 21.58
CA GLY A 133 7.57 3.91 21.78
C GLY A 133 8.18 5.25 22.15
N ILE A 134 9.50 5.29 22.35
CA ILE A 134 10.17 6.56 22.64
C ILE A 134 10.34 7.32 21.32
N PRO A 135 9.89 8.58 21.23
CA PRO A 135 10.08 9.39 20.02
C PRO A 135 11.56 9.39 19.58
N GLY A 136 11.80 8.98 18.33
CA GLY A 136 13.15 8.86 17.75
C GLY A 136 13.83 7.49 17.89
N LEU A 137 13.27 6.55 18.66
CA LEU A 137 13.75 5.17 18.80
C LEU A 137 12.82 4.13 18.16
N GLY A 138 11.83 4.56 17.36
CA GLY A 138 10.88 3.68 16.68
C GLY A 138 9.76 3.13 17.57
N ASN A 139 8.93 2.25 16.99
CA ASN A 139 7.81 1.61 17.68
C ASN A 139 8.32 0.43 18.52
N LEU A 140 8.39 0.61 19.83
CA LEU A 140 8.83 -0.43 20.78
C LEU A 140 7.69 -1.38 21.16
N THR A 141 6.44 -0.91 21.08
CA THR A 141 5.28 -1.72 21.43
C THR A 141 5.17 -2.93 20.51
N ILE A 142 5.37 -2.74 19.20
CA ILE A 142 5.33 -3.86 18.26
C ILE A 142 6.47 -4.85 18.50
N VAL A 143 7.68 -4.38 18.82
CA VAL A 143 8.84 -5.23 19.14
C VAL A 143 8.55 -6.11 20.35
N ILE A 144 7.94 -5.55 21.41
CA ILE A 144 7.55 -6.30 22.61
C ILE A 144 6.43 -7.30 22.31
N THR A 145 5.50 -6.93 21.42
CA THR A 145 4.43 -7.83 21.00
C THR A 145 4.98 -8.99 20.16
N MET A 146 5.93 -8.73 19.26
CA MET A 146 6.66 -9.77 18.52
C MET A 146 7.44 -10.69 19.46
N LEU A 147 8.09 -10.14 20.49
CA LEU A 147 8.77 -10.93 21.51
C LEU A 147 7.80 -11.86 22.26
N GLN A 148 6.62 -11.36 22.64
CA GLN A 148 5.59 -12.16 23.31
C GLN A 148 5.02 -13.26 22.41
N SER A 149 5.00 -13.05 21.08
CA SER A 149 4.62 -14.10 20.11
C SER A 149 5.70 -15.18 19.90
N GLY A 150 6.89 -15.02 20.50
CA GLY A 150 7.97 -16.00 20.42
C GLY A 150 8.89 -15.84 19.20
N LEU A 151 8.93 -14.67 18.57
CA LEU A 151 9.76 -14.40 17.40
C LEU A 151 11.23 -14.12 17.79
N GLY A 152 12.19 -14.72 17.08
CA GLY A 152 13.63 -14.59 17.32
C GLY A 152 14.18 -15.52 18.42
N ASP A 153 15.49 -15.46 18.70
CA ASP A 153 16.16 -16.36 19.65
C ASP A 153 17.15 -15.62 20.56
N TRP A 154 16.92 -15.68 21.87
CA TRP A 154 17.83 -15.10 22.88
C TRP A 154 19.24 -15.71 22.85
N GLY A 155 19.38 -16.97 22.40
CA GLY A 155 20.68 -17.63 22.24
C GLY A 155 21.58 -17.01 21.18
N GLN A 156 21.00 -16.33 20.19
CA GLN A 156 21.73 -15.73 19.07
C GLN A 156 22.16 -14.27 19.32
N ILE A 157 21.78 -13.66 20.44
CA ILE A 157 22.11 -12.24 20.74
C ILE A 157 23.62 -12.00 20.78
N LEU A 158 24.37 -12.92 21.40
CA LEU A 158 25.83 -12.80 21.44
C LEU A 158 26.43 -12.89 20.03
N ARG A 159 25.85 -13.74 19.16
CA ARG A 159 26.26 -13.85 17.77
C ARG A 159 26.00 -12.55 17.01
N VAL A 160 24.84 -11.92 17.21
CA VAL A 160 24.51 -10.60 16.64
C VAL A 160 25.47 -9.52 17.14
N PHE A 161 25.73 -9.45 18.45
CA PHE A 161 26.66 -8.48 19.02
C PHE A 161 28.09 -8.59 18.46
N GLN A 162 28.50 -9.80 18.07
CA GLN A 162 29.84 -10.08 17.52
C GLN A 162 29.97 -9.78 16.01
N LEU A 163 28.88 -9.48 15.29
CA LEU A 163 28.92 -9.23 13.84
C LEU A 163 30.01 -8.23 13.40
N PRO A 164 30.24 -7.08 14.09
CA PRO A 164 31.26 -6.12 13.66
C PRO A 164 32.69 -6.67 13.72
N LEU A 165 32.95 -7.62 14.62
CA LEU A 165 34.25 -8.28 14.78
C LEU A 165 34.39 -9.52 13.89
N ALA A 166 33.31 -10.28 13.75
CA ALA A 166 33.25 -11.52 13.00
C ALA A 166 32.03 -11.51 12.06
N PRO A 167 32.11 -10.80 10.91
CA PRO A 167 31.03 -10.71 9.95
C PRO A 167 30.65 -12.08 9.38
N VAL A 168 29.36 -12.29 9.11
CA VAL A 168 28.81 -13.58 8.67
C VAL A 168 28.40 -13.59 7.20
N SER A 169 28.04 -14.74 6.65
CA SER A 169 27.49 -14.85 5.30
C SER A 169 26.11 -14.18 5.18
N GLY A 170 25.65 -13.81 3.98
CA GLY A 170 24.32 -13.18 3.85
C GLY A 170 23.17 -14.14 4.20
N ALA A 171 23.29 -15.44 3.95
CA ALA A 171 22.31 -16.44 4.38
C ALA A 171 22.21 -16.54 5.92
N GLU A 172 23.36 -16.51 6.61
CA GLU A 172 23.37 -16.47 8.09
C GLU A 172 22.81 -15.13 8.60
N LEU A 173 23.06 -14.00 7.93
CA LEU A 173 22.45 -12.72 8.27
C LEU A 173 20.91 -12.77 8.16
N VAL A 174 20.36 -13.33 7.07
CA VAL A 174 18.91 -13.51 6.90
C VAL A 174 18.33 -14.34 8.06
N ALA A 175 18.98 -15.45 8.44
CA ALA A 175 18.55 -16.27 9.57
C ALA A 175 18.62 -15.54 10.93
N LEU A 176 19.55 -14.58 11.08
CA LEU A 176 19.67 -13.76 12.29
C LEU A 176 18.69 -12.58 12.32
N MET A 177 18.06 -12.20 11.21
CA MET A 177 17.17 -11.03 11.13
C MET A 177 16.03 -11.03 12.16
N PRO A 178 15.30 -12.14 12.39
CA PRO A 178 14.31 -12.21 13.46
C PRO A 178 14.88 -11.81 14.83
N THR A 179 16.10 -12.25 15.14
CA THR A 179 16.77 -11.92 16.40
C THR A 179 17.26 -10.48 16.45
N MET A 180 17.72 -9.95 15.30
CA MET A 180 18.13 -8.56 15.16
C MET A 180 16.94 -7.61 15.39
N GLU A 181 15.80 -7.87 14.76
CA GLU A 181 14.61 -7.01 14.85
C GLU A 181 13.86 -7.09 16.16
N VAL A 182 13.95 -8.21 16.89
CA VAL A 182 13.22 -8.38 18.15
C VAL A 182 14.13 -8.20 19.36
N GLN A 183 14.99 -9.18 19.64
CA GLN A 183 15.78 -9.19 20.88
C GLN A 183 16.85 -8.11 20.86
N TYR A 184 17.64 -8.02 19.79
CA TYR A 184 18.76 -7.07 19.74
C TYR A 184 18.26 -5.63 19.66
N ARG A 185 17.21 -5.36 18.87
CA ARG A 185 16.52 -4.07 18.83
C ARG A 185 15.95 -3.66 20.18
N LEU A 186 15.27 -4.57 20.90
CA LEU A 186 14.78 -4.28 22.25
C LEU A 186 15.93 -3.88 23.20
N ILE A 187 17.04 -4.62 23.18
CA ILE A 187 18.23 -4.30 23.98
C ILE A 187 18.76 -2.93 23.59
N TYR A 188 18.93 -2.68 22.30
CA TYR A 188 19.47 -1.43 21.77
C TYR A 188 18.58 -0.23 22.14
N ASP A 189 17.27 -0.32 21.95
CA ASP A 189 16.33 0.78 22.20
C ASP A 189 16.18 1.09 23.69
N ILE A 190 16.10 0.06 24.56
CA ILE A 190 16.10 0.27 26.02
C ILE A 190 17.44 0.88 26.45
N PHE A 191 18.55 0.38 25.92
CA PHE A 191 19.87 0.90 26.21
C PHE A 191 19.98 2.38 25.78
N ALA A 192 19.57 2.70 24.56
CA ALA A 192 19.55 4.04 24.00
C ALA A 192 18.64 4.98 24.81
N ALA A 193 17.48 4.50 25.28
CA ALA A 193 16.58 5.26 26.15
C ALA A 193 17.22 5.63 27.49
N VAL A 194 17.88 4.67 28.13
CA VAL A 194 18.61 4.91 29.39
C VAL A 194 19.75 5.88 29.17
N VAL A 195 20.53 5.70 28.10
CA VAL A 195 21.63 6.60 27.74
C VAL A 195 21.12 7.99 27.42
N PHE A 196 20.01 8.12 26.68
CA PHE A 196 19.40 9.40 26.35
C PHE A 196 19.04 10.20 27.61
N VAL A 197 18.36 9.55 28.57
CA VAL A 197 18.03 10.17 29.86
C VAL A 197 19.30 10.51 30.65
N ALA A 198 20.31 9.64 30.63
CA ALA A 198 21.59 9.91 31.29
C ALA A 198 22.32 11.12 30.68
N VAL A 199 22.37 11.21 29.35
CA VAL A 199 22.95 12.34 28.60
C VAL A 199 22.18 13.62 28.90
N LEU A 200 20.84 13.60 28.89
CA LEU A 200 20.03 14.77 29.25
C LEU A 200 20.37 15.27 30.67
N ARG A 201 20.50 14.35 31.63
CA ARG A 201 20.90 14.69 33.02
C ARG A 201 22.33 15.24 33.07
N LEU A 202 23.26 14.66 32.31
CA LEU A 202 24.64 15.15 32.23
C LEU A 202 24.73 16.51 31.55
N ILE A 203 23.91 16.81 30.54
CA ILE A 203 23.82 18.14 29.93
C ILE A 203 23.33 19.16 30.96
N LEU A 204 22.29 18.84 31.73
CA LEU A 204 21.81 19.72 32.81
C LEU A 204 22.89 19.94 33.88
N MET A 205 23.68 18.90 34.21
CA MET A 205 24.82 19.01 35.11
C MET A 205 25.97 19.85 34.52
N LEU A 206 26.25 19.68 33.22
CA LEU A 206 27.24 20.44 32.46
C LEU A 206 26.89 21.93 32.49
N VAL A 207 25.63 22.28 32.18
CA VAL A 207 25.11 23.66 32.23
C VAL A 207 25.26 24.24 33.64
N ARG A 208 24.85 23.47 34.66
CA ARG A 208 24.97 23.88 36.07
C ARG A 208 26.43 24.15 36.46
N ASP A 209 27.34 23.23 36.12
CA ASP A 209 28.74 23.29 36.55
C ASP A 209 29.55 24.31 35.73
N PHE A 210 29.16 24.55 34.47
CA PHE A 210 29.66 25.64 33.63
C PHE A 210 29.22 27.01 34.16
N ALA A 211 27.92 27.20 34.46
CA ALA A 211 27.39 28.43 35.05
C ALA A 211 27.99 28.75 36.44
N ARG A 212 28.52 27.73 37.13
CA ARG A 212 29.24 27.86 38.41
C ARG A 212 30.76 27.94 38.27
N LEU A 213 31.30 28.01 37.05
CA LEU A 213 32.73 28.10 36.74
C LEU A 213 33.59 26.98 37.36
N LYS A 214 33.02 25.77 37.51
CA LYS A 214 33.74 24.60 38.05
C LYS A 214 34.49 23.86 36.95
N THR A 215 35.69 24.32 36.60
CA THR A 215 36.49 23.82 35.46
C THR A 215 36.59 22.30 35.36
N ASN A 216 36.95 21.60 36.44
CA ASN A 216 37.11 20.13 36.39
C ASN A 216 35.78 19.37 36.24
N ALA A 217 34.67 19.93 36.72
CA ALA A 217 33.38 19.24 36.76
C ALA A 217 32.70 19.27 35.40
N TRP A 218 32.71 20.41 34.71
CA TRP A 218 32.10 20.51 33.38
C TRP A 218 32.91 19.73 32.32
N THR A 219 34.25 19.71 32.40
CA THR A 219 35.07 18.91 31.48
C THR A 219 34.85 17.40 31.68
N ARG A 220 34.72 16.93 32.92
CA ARG A 220 34.31 15.54 33.20
C ARG A 220 32.97 15.23 32.53
N ASP A 221 31.97 16.07 32.74
CA ASP A 221 30.62 15.84 32.20
C ASP A 221 30.61 15.82 30.67
N LEU A 222 31.40 16.69 30.03
CA LEU A 222 31.60 16.67 28.57
C LEU A 222 32.16 15.33 28.09
N PHE A 223 33.25 14.83 28.68
CA PHE A 223 33.84 13.55 28.27
C PHE A 223 32.96 12.34 28.60
N LEU A 224 32.13 12.41 29.65
CA LEU A 224 31.12 11.38 29.91
C LEU A 224 30.01 11.39 28.85
N ILE A 225 29.55 12.57 28.42
CA ILE A 225 28.59 12.68 27.31
C ILE A 225 29.18 12.09 26.02
N LEU A 226 30.44 12.43 25.69
CA LEU A 226 31.13 11.88 24.52
C LEU A 226 31.32 10.36 24.63
N ALA A 227 31.68 9.84 25.81
CA ALA A 227 31.78 8.40 26.04
C ALA A 227 30.44 7.70 25.81
N LEU A 228 29.34 8.24 26.33
CA LEU A 228 28.01 7.68 26.12
C LEU A 228 27.57 7.72 24.65
N ALA A 229 27.90 8.79 23.92
CA ALA A 229 27.63 8.87 22.49
C ALA A 229 28.36 7.78 21.69
N VAL A 230 29.65 7.56 21.96
CA VAL A 230 30.42 6.47 21.32
C VAL A 230 29.89 5.10 21.75
N LEU A 231 29.45 4.95 23.00
CA LEU A 231 28.89 3.69 23.48
C LEU A 231 27.60 3.31 22.74
N VAL A 232 26.72 4.28 22.45
CA VAL A 232 25.54 4.04 21.59
C VAL A 232 25.97 3.56 20.21
N ALA A 233 27.01 4.16 19.61
CA ALA A 233 27.53 3.71 18.32
C ALA A 233 28.10 2.27 18.37
N ILE A 234 28.78 1.89 19.47
CA ILE A 234 29.30 0.53 19.68
C ILE A 234 28.14 -0.48 19.78
N VAL A 235 27.09 -0.16 20.53
CA VAL A 235 25.91 -1.05 20.64
C VAL A 235 25.11 -1.04 19.32
N GLY A 236 25.13 0.04 18.54
CA GLY A 236 24.51 0.08 17.21
C GLY A 236 25.32 -0.64 16.12
N ALA A 237 26.56 -1.08 16.41
CA ALA A 237 27.48 -1.59 15.39
C ALA A 237 27.03 -2.84 14.63
N PRO A 238 26.25 -3.78 15.21
CA PRO A 238 25.71 -4.91 14.45
C PRO A 238 24.83 -4.54 13.27
N TYR A 239 24.29 -3.30 13.25
CA TYR A 239 23.52 -2.77 12.13
C TYR A 239 24.38 -2.07 11.08
N TRP A 240 25.70 -1.98 11.25
CA TRP A 240 26.58 -1.34 10.27
C TRP A 240 26.73 -2.22 9.03
N ALA A 241 26.75 -1.57 7.87
CA ALA A 241 27.16 -2.22 6.63
C ALA A 241 28.65 -2.59 6.73
N MET A 242 29.01 -3.84 6.43
CA MET A 242 30.32 -4.40 6.79
C MET A 242 31.23 -4.60 5.57
N ASN A 243 32.42 -4.00 5.63
CA ASN A 243 33.52 -4.20 4.69
C ASN A 243 34.73 -4.79 5.43
N ILE A 244 35.86 -4.97 4.74
CA ILE A 244 37.07 -5.57 5.35
C ILE A 244 37.64 -4.77 6.53
N ALA A 245 37.42 -3.45 6.56
CA ALA A 245 37.95 -2.57 7.60
C ALA A 245 37.04 -2.48 8.84
N THR A 246 35.79 -2.95 8.75
CA THR A 246 34.80 -2.85 9.84
C THR A 246 35.30 -3.37 11.20
N PRO A 247 35.99 -4.53 11.31
CA PRO A 247 36.54 -4.98 12.60
C PRO A 247 37.51 -3.97 13.23
N ASN A 248 38.38 -3.36 12.43
CA ASN A 248 39.34 -2.37 12.90
C ASN A 248 38.63 -1.06 13.31
N ASN A 249 37.64 -0.62 12.52
CA ASN A 249 36.81 0.55 12.86
C ASN A 249 36.05 0.36 14.18
N TYR A 250 35.53 -0.85 14.41
CA TYR A 250 34.85 -1.19 15.67
C TYR A 250 35.82 -1.19 16.87
N LEU A 251 37.03 -1.74 16.71
CA LEU A 251 38.08 -1.68 17.74
C LEU A 251 38.55 -0.24 18.03
N ILE A 252 38.59 0.62 17.02
CA ILE A 252 38.85 2.06 17.18
C ILE A 252 37.74 2.69 18.05
N ALA A 253 36.47 2.42 17.74
CA ALA A 253 35.34 2.94 18.53
C ALA A 253 35.43 2.52 20.01
N ILE A 254 35.71 1.23 20.28
CA ILE A 254 35.94 0.73 21.64
C ILE A 254 37.10 1.47 22.32
N THR A 255 38.21 1.64 21.62
CA THR A 255 39.42 2.29 22.17
C THR A 255 39.15 3.77 22.49
N VAL A 256 38.41 4.48 21.63
CA VAL A 256 37.99 5.88 21.85
C VAL A 256 37.04 5.97 23.05
N PHE A 257 36.07 5.05 23.16
CA PHE A 257 35.17 4.99 24.30
C PHE A 257 35.92 4.84 25.63
N VAL A 258 36.83 3.87 25.72
CA VAL A 258 37.67 3.65 26.91
C VAL A 258 38.53 4.88 27.19
N SER A 259 39.07 5.53 26.15
CA SER A 259 39.87 6.75 26.30
C SER A 259 39.06 7.90 26.92
N PHE A 260 37.82 8.12 26.48
CA PHE A 260 36.95 9.14 27.08
C PHE A 260 36.61 8.84 28.54
N LEU A 261 36.38 7.57 28.90
CA LEU A 261 36.17 7.18 30.29
C LEU A 261 37.40 7.44 31.16
N VAL A 262 38.60 7.12 30.66
CA VAL A 262 39.87 7.37 31.37
C VAL A 262 40.07 8.87 31.59
N ILE A 263 39.78 9.70 30.57
CA ILE A 263 39.86 11.16 30.68
C ILE A 263 38.86 11.68 31.72
N ALA A 264 37.59 11.27 31.64
CA ALA A 264 36.56 11.67 32.60
C ALA A 264 36.93 11.29 34.05
N ALA A 265 37.42 10.06 34.26
CA ALA A 265 37.90 9.60 35.56
C ALA A 265 39.07 10.44 36.08
N SER A 266 40.00 10.84 35.21
CA SER A 266 41.16 11.66 35.60
C SER A 266 40.76 13.03 36.17
N PHE A 267 39.70 13.64 35.61
CA PHE A 267 39.12 14.90 36.11
C PHE A 267 38.29 14.69 37.38
N GLN A 268 37.54 13.60 37.49
CA GLN A 268 36.75 13.25 38.69
C GLN A 268 37.64 13.04 39.93
N PHE A 269 38.73 12.29 39.79
CA PHE A 269 39.65 11.99 40.89
C PHE A 269 40.73 13.06 41.11
N GLY A 270 40.69 14.17 40.37
CA GLY A 270 41.63 15.29 40.53
C GLY A 270 43.09 14.90 40.27
N VAL A 271 43.35 13.90 39.42
CA VAL A 271 44.70 13.45 39.06
C VAL A 271 45.49 14.56 38.37
N ILE A 272 44.78 15.47 37.70
CA ILE A 272 45.27 16.70 37.05
C ILE A 272 45.25 17.91 38.03
N ARG A 273 45.39 17.73 39.36
CA ARG A 273 45.65 18.84 40.30
C ARG A 273 47.14 19.12 40.43
N ARG A 274 47.59 20.38 40.49
CA ARG A 274 48.99 20.77 40.78
C ARG A 274 49.42 20.55 42.27
N THR A 275 49.11 19.41 42.89
CA THR A 275 49.59 19.08 44.26
C THR A 275 50.50 17.85 44.27
N ILE A 276 51.56 17.90 45.09
CA ILE A 276 52.89 17.34 44.76
C ILE A 276 53.17 15.92 45.33
N GLY A 277 52.50 15.45 46.40
CA GLY A 277 52.94 14.24 47.11
C GLY A 277 52.36 12.89 46.62
N MET A 278 51.04 12.69 46.78
CA MET A 278 50.37 11.40 46.50
C MET A 278 49.86 11.22 45.06
N ALA A 279 50.09 12.21 44.19
CA ALA A 279 49.57 12.22 42.81
C ALA A 279 50.51 11.56 41.77
N ARG A 280 51.79 11.33 42.09
CA ARG A 280 52.80 10.90 41.09
C ARG A 280 52.58 9.47 40.59
N ARG A 281 52.35 8.50 41.48
CA ARG A 281 52.11 7.07 41.11
C ARG A 281 50.80 6.89 40.33
N LYS A 282 49.74 7.60 40.73
CA LYS A 282 48.44 7.59 40.04
C LYS A 282 48.50 8.23 38.65
N ARG A 283 49.29 9.29 38.46
CA ARG A 283 49.54 9.91 37.13
C ARG A 283 50.27 8.96 36.19
N TRP A 284 51.31 8.27 36.66
CA TRP A 284 52.03 7.30 35.83
C TRP A 284 51.14 6.17 35.33
N ILE A 285 50.21 5.67 36.14
CA ILE A 285 49.22 4.67 35.71
C ILE A 285 48.33 5.21 34.60
N VAL A 286 47.82 6.44 34.73
CA VAL A 286 46.99 7.09 33.70
C VAL A 286 47.80 7.33 32.42
N TYR A 287 49.06 7.75 32.52
CA TYR A 287 49.93 7.95 31.35
C TYR A 287 50.28 6.64 30.64
N LEU A 288 50.57 5.56 31.39
CA LEU A 288 50.82 4.23 30.80
C LEU A 288 49.57 3.68 30.12
N MET A 289 48.39 3.84 30.74
CA MET A 289 47.12 3.43 30.15
C MET A 289 46.79 4.27 28.91
N ALA A 290 47.03 5.57 28.93
CA ALA A 290 46.86 6.44 27.77
C ALA A 290 47.82 6.05 26.63
N LEU A 291 49.09 5.74 26.94
CA LEU A 291 50.07 5.26 25.96
C LEU A 291 49.64 3.92 25.35
N PHE A 292 49.12 3.00 26.16
CA PHE A 292 48.62 1.70 25.70
C PHE A 292 47.40 1.84 24.78
N LEU A 293 46.40 2.64 25.16
CA LEU A 293 45.23 2.94 24.34
C LEU A 293 45.63 3.65 23.04
N PHE A 294 46.59 4.58 23.11
CA PHE A 294 47.13 5.26 21.95
C PHE A 294 47.85 4.27 21.00
N ALA A 295 48.60 3.30 21.53
CA ALA A 295 49.23 2.26 20.71
C ALA A 295 48.19 1.38 20.00
N ILE A 296 47.12 0.94 20.70
CA ILE A 296 46.01 0.18 20.08
C ILE A 296 45.35 1.00 18.97
N LEU A 297 45.10 2.29 19.23
CA LEU A 297 44.50 3.20 18.26
C LEU A 297 45.38 3.33 17.02
N ILE A 298 46.70 3.53 17.20
CA ILE A 298 47.66 3.61 16.08
C ILE A 298 47.68 2.33 15.26
N VAL A 299 47.68 1.15 15.90
CA VAL A 299 47.74 -0.13 15.19
C VAL A 299 46.49 -0.32 14.32
N ASN A 300 45.29 -0.15 14.91
CA ASN A 300 44.04 -0.29 14.15
C ASN A 300 43.91 0.78 13.07
N LEU A 301 44.31 2.02 13.35
CA LEU A 301 44.36 3.09 12.36
C LEU A 301 45.34 2.74 11.23
N GLY A 302 46.49 2.14 11.57
CA GLY A 302 47.46 1.65 10.60
C GLY A 302 46.88 0.59 9.65
N PHE A 303 46.08 -0.36 10.16
CA PHE A 303 45.35 -1.30 9.31
C PHE A 303 44.34 -0.60 8.41
N VAL A 304 43.50 0.30 8.96
CA VAL A 304 42.51 1.05 8.18
C VAL A 304 43.18 1.87 7.07
N VAL A 305 44.28 2.58 7.39
CA VAL A 305 45.08 3.33 6.42
C VAL A 305 45.72 2.38 5.40
N GLY A 306 46.24 1.24 5.82
CA GLY A 306 46.81 0.23 4.92
C GLY A 306 45.78 -0.31 3.92
N TYR A 307 44.57 -0.64 4.39
CA TYR A 307 43.47 -1.02 3.51
C TYR A 307 43.10 0.13 2.57
N SER A 308 42.97 1.35 3.09
CA SER A 308 42.61 2.54 2.31
C SER A 308 43.61 2.83 1.18
N LEU A 309 44.91 2.70 1.45
CA LEU A 309 45.97 2.89 0.45
C LEU A 309 45.95 1.81 -0.64
N ASN A 310 45.52 0.58 -0.33
CA ASN A 310 45.46 -0.54 -1.28
C ASN A 310 44.05 -0.84 -1.80
N TRP A 311 43.06 -0.01 -1.47
CA TRP A 311 41.65 -0.24 -1.78
C TRP A 311 41.41 -0.29 -3.29
N ASN A 312 42.08 0.62 -4.01
CA ASN A 312 41.90 0.78 -5.45
C ASN A 312 42.23 -0.49 -6.26
N ASN A 313 43.12 -1.34 -5.74
CA ASN A 313 43.53 -2.57 -6.41
C ASN A 313 42.73 -3.81 -5.97
N ASN A 314 41.97 -3.74 -4.87
CA ASN A 314 41.37 -4.91 -4.21
C ASN A 314 39.88 -4.73 -3.87
N TRP A 315 39.16 -3.88 -4.61
CA TRP A 315 37.73 -3.59 -4.40
C TRP A 315 36.86 -4.85 -4.25
N SER A 316 37.13 -5.90 -5.04
CA SER A 316 36.38 -7.15 -4.99
C SER A 316 36.43 -7.81 -3.61
N ASP A 317 37.64 -7.96 -3.04
CA ASP A 317 37.82 -8.65 -1.76
C ASP A 317 37.59 -7.73 -0.55
N TYR A 318 37.81 -6.42 -0.71
CA TYR A 318 37.71 -5.46 0.40
C TYR A 318 36.28 -4.94 0.63
N GLU A 319 35.48 -4.88 -0.44
CA GLU A 319 34.13 -4.31 -0.38
C GLU A 319 33.07 -5.18 -1.07
N TRP A 320 33.23 -5.55 -2.35
CA TRP A 320 32.10 -6.13 -3.10
C TRP A 320 31.66 -7.51 -2.58
N LYS A 321 32.60 -8.39 -2.25
CA LYS A 321 32.30 -9.67 -1.59
C LYS A 321 31.79 -9.48 -0.15
N PRO A 322 32.50 -8.78 0.76
CA PRO A 322 32.08 -8.70 2.16
C PRO A 322 30.86 -7.81 2.40
N LEU A 323 30.59 -6.80 1.56
CA LEU A 323 29.49 -5.85 1.69
C LEU A 323 28.38 -6.15 0.67
N THR A 324 28.65 -5.95 -0.63
CA THR A 324 27.63 -5.96 -1.69
C THR A 324 26.93 -7.32 -1.82
N THR A 325 27.64 -8.44 -1.66
CA THR A 325 27.01 -9.77 -1.70
C THR A 325 25.96 -9.95 -0.60
N LYS A 326 26.26 -9.45 0.61
CA LYS A 326 25.35 -9.53 1.76
C LYS A 326 24.17 -8.59 1.56
N GLU A 327 24.45 -7.38 1.09
CA GLU A 327 23.43 -6.40 0.75
C GLU A 327 22.45 -6.95 -0.28
N ILE A 328 22.93 -7.58 -1.36
CA ILE A 328 22.08 -8.21 -2.36
C ILE A 328 21.21 -9.31 -1.74
N GLN A 329 21.79 -10.22 -0.97
CA GLN A 329 21.04 -11.35 -0.38
C GLN A 329 19.97 -10.86 0.60
N VAL A 330 20.33 -9.98 1.53
CA VAL A 330 19.39 -9.44 2.52
C VAL A 330 18.30 -8.61 1.84
N THR A 331 18.66 -7.76 0.88
CA THR A 331 17.68 -6.90 0.20
C THR A 331 16.69 -7.71 -0.63
N ARG A 332 17.15 -8.77 -1.31
CA ARG A 332 16.27 -9.70 -2.04
C ARG A 332 15.30 -10.42 -1.10
N TRP A 333 15.78 -10.90 0.04
CA TRP A 333 14.93 -11.53 1.06
C TRP A 333 13.92 -10.52 1.62
N ALA A 334 14.36 -9.33 2.02
CA ALA A 334 13.48 -8.29 2.56
C ALA A 334 12.37 -7.93 1.55
N ALA A 335 12.73 -7.66 0.30
CA ALA A 335 11.78 -7.33 -0.76
C ALA A 335 10.93 -8.52 -1.25
N GLY A 336 11.20 -9.75 -0.81
CA GLY A 336 10.40 -10.93 -1.20
C GLY A 336 10.67 -11.40 -2.61
N LEU A 337 11.90 -11.20 -3.09
CA LEU A 337 12.32 -11.53 -4.46
C LEU A 337 12.89 -12.95 -4.60
N GLU A 338 12.92 -13.72 -3.51
CA GLU A 338 13.40 -15.10 -3.52
C GLU A 338 12.49 -16.04 -4.33
N THR A 339 11.21 -15.71 -4.42
CA THR A 339 10.21 -16.46 -5.19
C THR A 339 10.12 -16.04 -6.65
N VAL A 340 10.88 -15.01 -7.07
CA VAL A 340 10.85 -14.54 -8.46
C VAL A 340 11.56 -15.55 -9.35
N VAL A 341 10.81 -16.18 -10.24
CA VAL A 341 11.34 -17.14 -11.21
C VAL A 341 11.86 -16.36 -12.41
N THR A 342 13.12 -16.59 -12.77
CA THR A 342 13.75 -15.97 -13.94
C THR A 342 13.80 -16.97 -15.08
N GLU A 343 13.16 -16.63 -16.20
CA GLU A 343 13.04 -17.46 -17.40
C GLU A 343 13.52 -16.67 -18.63
N PRO A 344 14.02 -17.34 -19.69
CA PRO A 344 14.27 -16.68 -20.97
C PRO A 344 12.94 -16.28 -21.63
N LEU A 345 12.96 -15.23 -22.45
CA LEU A 345 11.77 -14.77 -23.19
C LEU A 345 11.14 -15.87 -24.08
N SER A 346 11.92 -16.86 -24.52
CA SER A 346 11.42 -18.01 -25.29
C SER A 346 10.39 -18.85 -24.55
N ASP A 347 10.39 -18.79 -23.22
CA ASP A 347 9.50 -19.59 -22.36
C ASP A 347 8.19 -18.84 -22.05
N LEU A 348 8.04 -17.62 -22.59
CA LEU A 348 6.81 -16.85 -22.45
C LEU A 348 5.63 -17.63 -23.05
N PRO A 349 4.53 -17.84 -22.29
CA PRO A 349 3.39 -18.60 -22.77
C PRO A 349 2.84 -18.08 -24.10
N ALA A 350 2.86 -18.93 -25.13
CA ALA A 350 2.25 -18.63 -26.41
C ALA A 350 0.72 -18.80 -26.34
N GLY A 351 -0.01 -17.81 -26.84
CA GLY A 351 -1.47 -17.84 -26.94
C GLY A 351 -1.97 -18.04 -28.36
N ASN A 352 -3.26 -18.38 -28.48
CA ASN A 352 -3.93 -18.37 -29.78
C ASN A 352 -4.07 -16.93 -30.30
N THR A 353 -3.58 -16.66 -31.52
CA THR A 353 -3.64 -15.35 -32.17
C THR A 353 -5.02 -14.71 -32.14
N SER A 354 -6.07 -15.44 -32.53
CA SER A 354 -7.45 -14.95 -32.57
C SER A 354 -7.95 -14.57 -31.17
N LYS A 355 -7.53 -15.32 -30.14
CA LYS A 355 -7.89 -15.06 -28.76
C LYS A 355 -7.16 -13.83 -28.24
N ILE A 356 -5.86 -13.70 -28.49
CA ILE A 356 -5.06 -12.54 -28.09
C ILE A 356 -5.68 -11.27 -28.64
N VAL A 357 -5.86 -11.17 -29.96
CA VAL A 357 -6.37 -9.94 -30.59
C VAL A 357 -7.80 -9.61 -30.16
N SER A 358 -8.62 -10.60 -29.76
CA SER A 358 -9.95 -10.35 -29.19
C SER A 358 -9.94 -9.86 -27.73
N LEU A 359 -8.79 -9.92 -27.06
CA LEU A 359 -8.63 -9.57 -25.64
C LEU A 359 -7.69 -8.38 -25.42
N VAL A 360 -6.93 -7.95 -26.43
CA VAL A 360 -6.07 -6.76 -26.31
C VAL A 360 -6.93 -5.58 -25.88
N ARG A 361 -6.67 -5.06 -24.68
CA ARG A 361 -7.32 -3.86 -24.16
C ARG A 361 -7.13 -2.69 -25.12
N GLN A 362 -8.22 -1.99 -25.42
CA GLN A 362 -8.20 -0.84 -26.33
C GLN A 362 -8.53 0.48 -25.63
N TRP A 363 -9.12 0.41 -24.44
CA TRP A 363 -9.43 1.55 -23.59
C TRP A 363 -8.53 1.53 -22.36
N ASP A 364 -7.79 2.60 -22.09
CA ASP A 364 -6.99 2.75 -20.87
C ASP A 364 -7.75 3.48 -19.76
N GLN A 365 -7.13 3.67 -18.60
CA GLN A 365 -7.77 4.27 -17.42
C GLN A 365 -8.31 5.67 -17.73
N ASP A 366 -7.46 6.58 -18.20
CA ASP A 366 -7.82 7.98 -18.47
C ASP A 366 -8.94 8.13 -19.51
N ALA A 367 -8.86 7.38 -20.61
CA ALA A 367 -9.89 7.41 -21.64
C ALA A 367 -11.22 6.84 -21.10
N SER A 368 -11.14 5.76 -20.32
CA SER A 368 -12.31 5.13 -19.70
C SER A 368 -12.96 6.08 -18.69
N TYR A 369 -12.19 6.66 -17.77
CA TYR A 369 -12.65 7.65 -16.80
C TYR A 369 -13.34 8.84 -17.48
N THR A 370 -12.68 9.41 -18.49
CA THR A 370 -13.23 10.55 -19.26
C THR A 370 -14.55 10.18 -19.93
N LYS A 371 -14.62 9.02 -20.58
CA LYS A 371 -15.85 8.55 -21.24
C LYS A 371 -16.99 8.36 -20.24
N MET A 372 -16.71 7.74 -19.10
CA MET A 372 -17.69 7.42 -18.07
C MET A 372 -18.31 8.67 -17.43
N LYS A 373 -17.61 9.81 -17.38
CA LYS A 373 -18.17 11.08 -16.87
C LYS A 373 -19.49 11.47 -17.53
N ASN A 374 -19.66 11.19 -18.82
CA ASN A 374 -20.90 11.49 -19.54
C ASN A 374 -22.13 10.77 -19.00
N GLN A 375 -21.95 9.68 -18.23
CA GLN A 375 -23.06 8.94 -17.63
C GLN A 375 -23.52 9.56 -16.31
N ILE A 376 -22.83 10.58 -15.78
CA ILE A 376 -23.27 11.31 -14.61
C ILE A 376 -24.27 12.39 -15.05
N GLY A 377 -25.56 12.13 -14.83
CA GLY A 377 -26.65 13.03 -15.22
C GLY A 377 -27.05 14.06 -14.15
N VAL A 378 -26.30 14.17 -13.05
CA VAL A 378 -26.63 15.03 -11.89
C VAL A 378 -25.42 15.87 -11.47
N ASN A 379 -25.65 16.97 -10.78
CA ASN A 379 -24.60 17.88 -10.31
C ASN A 379 -23.99 17.52 -8.94
N TRP A 380 -24.57 16.53 -8.24
CA TRP A 380 -24.17 16.17 -6.88
C TRP A 380 -23.35 14.87 -6.78
N MET A 381 -23.03 14.26 -7.92
CA MET A 381 -22.17 13.07 -8.00
C MET A 381 -20.97 13.36 -8.90
N ARG A 382 -19.85 12.69 -8.61
CA ARG A 382 -18.69 12.58 -9.50
C ARG A 382 -18.14 11.16 -9.44
N LEU A 383 -17.24 10.79 -10.35
CA LEU A 383 -16.53 9.50 -10.23
C LEU A 383 -15.44 9.62 -9.16
N SER A 384 -15.21 8.56 -8.38
CA SER A 384 -14.01 8.49 -7.53
C SER A 384 -12.77 8.29 -8.42
N ASP A 385 -12.58 7.06 -8.91
CA ASP A 385 -11.57 6.64 -9.86
C ASP A 385 -12.15 5.55 -10.78
N SER A 386 -11.47 5.23 -11.87
CA SER A 386 -11.77 4.06 -12.70
C SER A 386 -10.73 2.97 -12.48
N ASN A 387 -11.18 1.83 -11.96
CA ASN A 387 -10.33 0.68 -11.71
C ASN A 387 -10.63 -0.44 -12.71
N ILE A 388 -9.57 -1.13 -13.17
CA ILE A 388 -9.71 -2.31 -14.01
C ILE A 388 -10.02 -3.53 -13.14
N ILE A 389 -11.00 -4.34 -13.53
CA ILE A 389 -11.39 -5.56 -12.81
C ILE A 389 -11.54 -6.74 -13.77
N TYR A 390 -11.42 -7.95 -13.21
CA TYR A 390 -11.69 -9.19 -13.93
C TYR A 390 -12.81 -9.96 -13.22
N VAL A 391 -13.99 -9.99 -13.83
CA VAL A 391 -15.21 -10.60 -13.25
C VAL A 391 -15.94 -11.36 -14.34
N ASN A 392 -16.46 -12.54 -14.01
CA ASN A 392 -17.24 -13.39 -14.93
C ASN A 392 -16.52 -13.68 -16.27
N GLY A 393 -15.19 -13.83 -16.24
CA GLY A 393 -14.37 -14.18 -17.40
C GLY A 393 -14.09 -13.02 -18.36
N ARG A 394 -14.43 -11.78 -17.99
CA ARG A 394 -14.24 -10.57 -18.80
C ARG A 394 -13.56 -9.47 -18.00
N GLU A 395 -12.88 -8.60 -18.74
CA GLU A 395 -12.15 -7.46 -18.21
C GLU A 395 -12.96 -6.17 -18.41
N TYR A 396 -13.11 -5.39 -17.34
CA TYR A 396 -13.94 -4.18 -17.33
C TYR A 396 -13.23 -3.01 -16.66
N TRP A 397 -13.43 -1.81 -17.18
CA TRP A 397 -13.19 -0.59 -16.41
C TRP A 397 -14.45 -0.22 -15.66
N VAL A 398 -14.29 -0.02 -14.34
CA VAL A 398 -15.40 0.29 -13.44
C VAL A 398 -15.09 1.55 -12.67
N ALA A 399 -16.03 2.50 -12.69
CA ALA A 399 -15.95 3.74 -11.94
C ALA A 399 -17.20 3.91 -11.06
N PRO A 400 -17.08 3.66 -9.75
CA PRO A 400 -18.13 4.03 -8.79
C PRO A 400 -18.23 5.55 -8.65
N THR A 401 -19.43 6.03 -8.34
CA THR A 401 -19.65 7.44 -8.01
C THR A 401 -19.34 7.72 -6.54
N THR A 402 -18.79 8.91 -6.28
CA THR A 402 -18.69 9.55 -4.98
C THR A 402 -19.47 10.86 -4.98
N ILE A 403 -19.55 11.51 -3.82
CA ILE A 403 -20.36 12.71 -3.62
C ILE A 403 -19.60 13.95 -4.10
N ASN A 404 -20.31 14.81 -4.84
CA ASN A 404 -19.86 16.16 -5.18
C ASN A 404 -20.80 17.16 -4.51
N TYR A 405 -20.43 17.73 -3.37
CA TYR A 405 -21.32 18.58 -2.58
C TYR A 405 -21.63 19.90 -3.32
N PRO A 406 -22.89 20.16 -3.74
CA PRO A 406 -23.25 21.45 -4.33
C PRO A 406 -23.28 22.57 -3.28
N TYR A 407 -23.51 22.19 -2.02
CA TYR A 407 -23.48 23.07 -0.86
C TYR A 407 -22.65 22.41 0.24
N GLU A 408 -21.76 23.20 0.84
CA GLU A 408 -20.77 22.74 1.82
C GLU A 408 -21.20 22.95 3.27
N ASP A 409 -22.46 23.35 3.50
CA ASP A 409 -22.97 23.53 4.85
C ASP A 409 -23.14 22.17 5.55
N TRP A 410 -23.16 22.22 6.89
CA TRP A 410 -23.19 21.02 7.73
C TRP A 410 -24.41 20.13 7.45
N ILE A 411 -25.59 20.70 7.20
CA ILE A 411 -26.81 19.92 6.93
C ILE A 411 -26.69 19.20 5.60
N SER A 412 -26.23 19.90 4.56
CA SER A 412 -26.02 19.31 3.24
C SER A 412 -25.06 18.12 3.31
N ARG A 413 -23.89 18.29 3.94
CA ARG A 413 -22.86 17.24 4.00
C ARG A 413 -23.24 16.03 4.86
N ARG A 414 -24.04 16.25 5.90
CA ARG A 414 -24.27 15.27 6.97
C ARG A 414 -25.64 14.58 6.93
N LEU A 415 -26.66 15.22 6.34
CA LEU A 415 -28.05 14.74 6.36
C LEU A 415 -28.68 14.56 4.97
N ILE A 416 -28.26 15.31 3.95
CA ILE A 416 -28.89 15.28 2.62
C ILE A 416 -28.08 14.40 1.65
N TYR A 417 -26.81 14.73 1.46
CA TYR A 417 -25.90 14.00 0.58
C TYR A 417 -25.21 12.90 1.38
N THR A 418 -25.96 11.84 1.65
CA THR A 418 -25.54 10.73 2.52
C THR A 418 -24.97 9.54 1.76
N HIS A 419 -25.16 9.43 0.44
CA HIS A 419 -24.72 8.30 -0.37
C HIS A 419 -24.50 8.74 -1.81
N ALA A 420 -23.88 7.86 -2.61
CA ALA A 420 -23.89 7.94 -4.07
C ALA A 420 -24.68 6.77 -4.66
N ALA A 421 -25.05 6.84 -5.94
CA ALA A 421 -26.11 5.97 -6.48
C ALA A 421 -25.78 5.27 -7.80
N ARG A 422 -24.53 5.33 -8.30
CA ARG A 422 -24.16 4.72 -9.59
C ARG A 422 -22.80 4.03 -9.60
N ILE A 423 -22.71 2.95 -10.37
CA ILE A 423 -21.48 2.26 -10.76
C ILE A 423 -21.46 2.18 -12.28
N ILE A 424 -20.53 2.90 -12.92
CA ILE A 424 -20.45 2.93 -14.37
C ILE A 424 -19.42 1.89 -14.82
N VAL A 425 -19.82 1.05 -15.77
CA VAL A 425 -19.00 -0.06 -16.27
C VAL A 425 -18.85 0.04 -17.79
N ILE A 426 -17.63 -0.14 -18.30
CA ILE A 426 -17.38 -0.33 -19.73
C ILE A 426 -16.49 -1.56 -19.97
N ASP A 427 -16.74 -2.24 -21.08
CA ASP A 427 -15.86 -3.31 -21.57
C ASP A 427 -14.49 -2.73 -21.97
N SER A 428 -13.39 -3.30 -21.49
CA SER A 428 -12.05 -2.73 -21.71
C SER A 428 -11.55 -2.90 -23.15
N HIS A 429 -12.10 -3.87 -23.88
CA HIS A 429 -11.75 -4.14 -25.27
C HIS A 429 -12.59 -3.29 -26.22
N THR A 430 -13.91 -3.21 -26.05
CA THR A 430 -14.78 -2.47 -26.99
C THR A 430 -15.06 -1.02 -26.55
N GLY A 431 -15.02 -0.75 -25.25
CA GLY A 431 -15.44 0.51 -24.64
C GLY A 431 -16.96 0.72 -24.62
N GLU A 432 -17.74 -0.32 -24.89
CA GLU A 432 -19.20 -0.26 -24.78
C GLU A 432 -19.62 -0.26 -23.30
N TYR A 433 -20.72 0.45 -23.00
CA TYR A 433 -21.29 0.45 -21.66
C TYR A 433 -21.97 -0.88 -21.36
N VAL A 434 -21.74 -1.37 -20.15
CA VAL A 434 -22.35 -2.60 -19.64
C VAL A 434 -23.13 -2.26 -18.38
N THR A 435 -24.27 -2.91 -18.19
CA THR A 435 -25.06 -2.70 -16.96
C THR A 435 -24.38 -3.38 -15.76
N VAL A 436 -24.58 -2.85 -14.55
CA VAL A 436 -24.04 -3.43 -13.31
C VAL A 436 -24.52 -4.87 -13.12
N GLN A 437 -25.77 -5.16 -13.49
CA GLN A 437 -26.36 -6.50 -13.40
C GLN A 437 -25.67 -7.49 -14.34
N GLN A 438 -25.31 -7.05 -15.56
CA GLN A 438 -24.58 -7.90 -16.51
C GLN A 438 -23.13 -8.13 -16.08
N ALA A 439 -22.45 -7.10 -15.58
CA ALA A 439 -21.05 -7.20 -15.16
C ALA A 439 -20.89 -8.00 -13.86
N PHE A 440 -21.68 -7.67 -12.83
CA PHE A 440 -21.52 -8.20 -11.47
C PHE A 440 -22.53 -9.29 -11.08
N GLY A 441 -23.52 -9.58 -11.91
CA GLY A 441 -24.54 -10.59 -11.63
C GLY A 441 -25.58 -10.21 -10.57
N VAL A 442 -25.52 -8.99 -10.03
CA VAL A 442 -26.43 -8.51 -8.98
C VAL A 442 -27.84 -8.21 -9.52
N LYS A 443 -28.85 -8.27 -8.64
CA LYS A 443 -30.27 -8.06 -9.03
C LYS A 443 -30.59 -6.61 -9.38
N ALA A 444 -29.99 -5.67 -8.66
CA ALA A 444 -30.19 -4.24 -8.83
C ALA A 444 -28.88 -3.51 -8.57
N GLU A 445 -28.76 -2.30 -9.10
CA GLU A 445 -27.64 -1.42 -8.80
C GLU A 445 -27.78 -0.91 -7.36
N PRO A 446 -26.80 -1.16 -6.47
CA PRO A 446 -26.87 -0.78 -5.07
C PRO A 446 -26.50 0.69 -4.85
N SER A 447 -27.00 1.28 -3.75
CA SER A 447 -26.55 2.58 -3.27
C SER A 447 -25.20 2.46 -2.54
N ILE A 448 -24.30 3.40 -2.78
CA ILE A 448 -22.96 3.45 -2.21
C ILE A 448 -22.97 4.36 -0.98
N TYR A 449 -23.07 3.76 0.20
CA TYR A 449 -22.93 4.45 1.49
C TYR A 449 -21.49 4.41 2.02
N TYR A 450 -20.69 3.44 1.55
CA TYR A 450 -19.29 3.27 1.91
C TYR A 450 -18.48 3.13 0.62
N GLY A 451 -17.45 3.95 0.46
CA GLY A 451 -16.66 3.99 -0.75
C GLY A 451 -15.46 4.91 -0.65
N GLU A 452 -14.83 5.20 -1.77
CA GLU A 452 -13.68 6.11 -1.83
C GLU A 452 -14.12 7.58 -1.69
N GLU A 453 -13.37 8.34 -0.89
CA GLU A 453 -13.58 9.77 -0.63
C GLU A 453 -14.82 10.10 0.20
N PHE A 454 -15.33 9.12 0.96
CA PHE A 454 -16.45 9.29 1.90
C PHE A 454 -15.97 9.68 3.31
N ALA A 455 -15.32 10.85 3.41
CA ALA A 455 -14.67 11.29 4.65
C ALA A 455 -15.64 11.77 5.75
N ASP A 456 -16.86 12.20 5.40
CA ASP A 456 -17.82 12.73 6.36
C ASP A 456 -18.69 11.64 6.99
N ASP A 457 -18.77 11.65 8.33
CA ASP A 457 -19.81 10.94 9.07
C ASP A 457 -21.18 11.48 8.70
N VAL A 458 -22.18 10.61 8.50
CA VAL A 458 -23.54 11.05 8.16
C VAL A 458 -24.55 10.50 9.15
N TYR A 459 -25.66 11.21 9.28
CA TYR A 459 -26.73 10.85 10.20
C TYR A 459 -28.01 10.54 9.42
N VAL A 460 -28.49 9.32 9.56
CA VAL A 460 -29.62 8.77 8.79
C VAL A 460 -30.89 8.76 9.62
N HIS A 461 -32.04 8.75 8.94
CA HIS A 461 -33.38 8.77 9.55
C HIS A 461 -33.61 9.94 10.52
N VAL A 462 -33.11 11.13 10.18
CA VAL A 462 -33.29 12.34 10.98
C VAL A 462 -34.60 13.04 10.59
N PRO A 463 -35.56 13.23 11.52
CA PRO A 463 -36.85 13.84 11.22
C PRO A 463 -36.71 15.25 10.62
N GLY A 464 -37.46 15.51 9.55
CA GLY A 464 -37.45 16.80 8.85
C GLY A 464 -36.42 16.92 7.73
N PHE A 465 -35.59 15.89 7.52
CA PHE A 465 -34.63 15.81 6.42
C PHE A 465 -34.84 14.52 5.62
N GLU A 466 -34.74 14.61 4.29
CA GLU A 466 -34.80 13.46 3.38
C GLU A 466 -33.45 13.31 2.68
N GLU A 467 -32.99 12.06 2.55
CA GLU A 467 -31.79 11.74 1.79
C GLU A 467 -32.05 11.99 0.29
N ILE A 468 -31.04 12.48 -0.42
CA ILE A 468 -31.20 12.82 -1.83
C ILE A 468 -31.60 11.61 -2.68
N GLY A 469 -32.42 11.83 -3.72
CA GLY A 469 -32.81 10.76 -4.65
C GLY A 469 -33.91 9.83 -4.11
N ASN A 470 -34.63 10.21 -3.05
CA ASN A 470 -35.67 9.40 -2.41
C ASN A 470 -35.13 8.03 -1.93
N ALA A 471 -33.85 8.00 -1.57
CA ALA A 471 -33.25 6.86 -0.91
C ALA A 471 -33.54 6.92 0.59
N SER A 472 -33.40 5.76 1.23
CA SER A 472 -33.34 5.69 2.68
C SER A 472 -32.39 4.57 3.05
N TYR A 473 -31.49 4.85 3.98
CA TYR A 473 -30.57 3.82 4.47
C TYR A 473 -31.36 2.64 5.06
N THR A 474 -30.96 1.41 4.71
CA THR A 474 -31.64 0.19 5.19
C THR A 474 -30.73 -0.74 6.01
N GLY A 475 -29.44 -0.41 6.07
CA GLY A 475 -28.45 -1.15 6.83
C GLY A 475 -28.52 -0.86 8.34
N GLU A 476 -27.66 -1.53 9.10
CA GLU A 476 -27.47 -1.21 10.52
C GLU A 476 -26.54 0.00 10.66
N PRO A 477 -26.82 0.96 11.55
CA PRO A 477 -25.89 2.08 11.78
C PRO A 477 -24.57 1.60 12.39
N ASP A 478 -23.50 2.37 12.19
CA ASP A 478 -22.20 2.10 12.82
C ASP A 478 -22.25 2.37 14.34
N TYR A 479 -22.99 3.40 14.74
CA TYR A 479 -23.25 3.73 16.14
C TYR A 479 -24.55 4.52 16.31
N VAL A 480 -25.13 4.49 17.51
CA VAL A 480 -26.30 5.30 17.88
C VAL A 480 -25.90 6.25 19.01
N LEU A 481 -25.88 7.54 18.71
CA LEU A 481 -25.55 8.60 19.67
C LEU A 481 -26.78 8.98 20.48
N SER A 482 -26.70 8.82 21.80
CA SER A 482 -27.80 9.17 22.72
C SER A 482 -27.31 9.88 24.00
N GLY A 483 -28.22 10.58 24.68
CA GLY A 483 -27.96 11.24 25.96
C GLY A 483 -26.71 12.13 25.98
N TRP A 484 -25.83 11.93 26.96
CA TRP A 484 -24.61 12.72 27.12
C TRP A 484 -23.59 12.49 25.98
N GLN A 485 -23.59 11.31 25.36
CA GLN A 485 -22.68 10.99 24.25
C GLN A 485 -23.03 11.84 23.03
N ARG A 486 -24.33 11.94 22.71
CA ARG A 486 -24.84 12.86 21.68
C ARG A 486 -24.44 14.31 21.97
N THR A 487 -24.72 14.80 23.17
CA THR A 487 -24.38 16.19 23.54
C THR A 487 -22.88 16.45 23.40
N LEU A 488 -22.03 15.54 23.86
CA LEU A 488 -20.58 15.70 23.76
C LEU A 488 -20.09 15.64 22.30
N TRP A 489 -20.56 14.67 21.51
CA TRP A 489 -20.18 14.51 20.11
C TRP A 489 -20.49 15.77 19.30
N PHE A 490 -21.73 16.26 19.38
CA PHE A 490 -22.14 17.43 18.63
C PHE A 490 -21.48 18.73 19.13
N LEU A 491 -21.15 18.86 20.42
CA LEU A 491 -20.44 20.05 20.92
C LEU A 491 -18.94 20.04 20.60
N ALA A 492 -18.27 18.91 20.85
CA ALA A 492 -16.82 18.84 20.82
C ALA A 492 -16.27 18.53 19.41
N LYS A 493 -16.99 17.71 18.62
CA LYS A 493 -16.57 17.33 17.27
C LYS A 493 -17.27 18.11 16.17
N GLU A 494 -18.60 18.11 16.16
CA GLU A 494 -19.37 18.71 15.06
C GLU A 494 -19.58 20.22 15.21
N SER A 495 -19.28 20.78 16.40
CA SER A 495 -19.55 22.18 16.74
C SER A 495 -21.02 22.63 16.53
N GLN A 496 -21.97 21.69 16.66
CA GLN A 496 -23.41 21.90 16.49
C GLN A 496 -24.14 21.98 17.83
N VAL A 497 -24.22 23.19 18.40
CA VAL A 497 -24.89 23.46 19.67
C VAL A 497 -26.39 23.08 19.63
N GLY A 498 -27.06 23.32 18.49
CA GLY A 498 -28.46 22.97 18.29
C GLY A 498 -28.70 21.46 18.40
N PHE A 499 -27.95 20.66 17.64
CA PHE A 499 -28.04 19.19 17.69
C PHE A 499 -27.61 18.62 19.05
N ALA A 500 -26.74 19.31 19.78
CA ALA A 500 -26.32 18.87 21.11
C ALA A 500 -27.42 19.00 22.17
N PHE A 501 -28.17 20.11 22.18
CA PHE A 501 -29.13 20.44 23.25
C PHE A 501 -30.60 20.36 22.86
N SER A 502 -30.92 20.53 21.57
CA SER A 502 -32.27 20.51 21.03
C SER A 502 -32.31 19.66 19.76
N PRO A 503 -32.02 18.36 19.84
CA PRO A 503 -31.96 17.51 18.66
C PRO A 503 -33.37 17.32 18.07
N PRO A 504 -33.47 16.97 16.78
CA PRO A 504 -34.74 16.56 16.17
C PRO A 504 -35.28 15.24 16.77
N GLN A 505 -34.42 14.41 17.37
CA GLN A 505 -34.78 13.19 18.09
C GLN A 505 -33.70 12.81 19.12
N ASP A 506 -34.04 12.00 20.13
CA ASP A 506 -33.11 11.69 21.23
C ASP A 506 -31.92 10.80 20.82
N ASP A 507 -32.17 9.84 19.93
CA ASP A 507 -31.20 8.86 19.43
C ASP A 507 -30.86 9.17 17.97
N ILE A 508 -29.59 9.41 17.67
CA ILE A 508 -29.14 9.74 16.31
C ILE A 508 -28.29 8.59 15.76
N MET A 509 -28.78 7.98 14.67
CA MET A 509 -28.08 6.93 13.95
C MET A 509 -26.96 7.52 13.13
N MET A 510 -25.75 7.00 13.28
CA MET A 510 -24.54 7.52 12.65
C MET A 510 -23.89 6.45 11.78
N LEU A 511 -23.50 6.84 10.56
CA LEU A 511 -22.57 6.10 9.72
C LEU A 511 -21.21 6.80 9.84
N HIS A 512 -20.22 6.09 10.34
CA HIS A 512 -18.92 6.64 10.75
C HIS A 512 -17.79 6.00 9.94
N ASN A 513 -16.70 6.73 9.69
CA ASN A 513 -15.51 6.19 9.01
C ASN A 513 -15.86 5.44 7.72
N ARG A 514 -16.44 6.16 6.76
CA ARG A 514 -17.09 5.58 5.58
C ARG A 514 -16.16 5.44 4.39
N ASP A 515 -15.03 6.12 4.43
CA ASP A 515 -13.94 5.92 3.50
C ASP A 515 -13.34 4.53 3.68
N VAL A 516 -13.32 3.74 2.61
CA VAL A 516 -12.91 2.33 2.68
C VAL A 516 -11.44 2.14 3.04
N HIS A 517 -10.56 3.08 2.65
CA HIS A 517 -9.15 3.00 3.01
C HIS A 517 -8.96 3.34 4.49
N GLN A 518 -9.52 4.46 4.94
CA GLN A 518 -9.43 4.86 6.35
C GLN A 518 -10.02 3.78 7.28
N ARG A 519 -11.18 3.21 6.91
CA ARG A 519 -11.83 2.13 7.66
C ARG A 519 -10.97 0.88 7.79
N VAL A 520 -10.20 0.52 6.76
CA VAL A 520 -9.30 -0.64 6.82
C VAL A 520 -8.01 -0.28 7.57
N GLU A 521 -7.42 0.88 7.33
CA GLU A 521 -6.16 1.32 7.95
C GLU A 521 -6.28 1.46 9.47
N ASP A 522 -7.42 1.89 9.98
CA ASP A 522 -7.71 2.06 11.41
C ASP A 522 -7.70 0.73 12.20
N VAL A 523 -7.62 -0.43 11.54
CA VAL A 523 -7.45 -1.74 12.19
C VAL A 523 -6.13 -2.42 11.82
N LEU A 524 -5.20 -1.73 11.14
CA LEU A 524 -3.89 -2.26 10.81
C LEU A 524 -2.83 -1.83 11.83
N ILE A 525 -2.03 -2.79 12.30
CA ILE A 525 -0.88 -2.52 13.18
C ILE A 525 0.37 -2.22 12.36
N GLY A 526 1.34 -1.54 13.00
CA GLY A 526 2.56 -1.05 12.35
C GLY A 526 3.24 -2.04 11.41
N GLY A 527 3.60 -1.57 10.22
CA GLY A 527 4.22 -2.36 9.16
C GLY A 527 3.24 -3.04 8.19
N LEU A 528 1.94 -3.01 8.46
CA LEU A 528 0.90 -3.27 7.46
C LEU A 528 0.41 -1.94 6.87
N THR A 529 0.10 -1.94 5.58
CA THR A 529 -0.43 -0.78 4.84
C THR A 529 -1.39 -1.25 3.76
N THR A 530 -2.22 -0.34 3.23
CA THR A 530 -3.13 -0.63 2.13
C THR A 530 -2.53 -0.27 0.77
N ASP A 531 -2.99 -0.96 -0.27
CA ASP A 531 -2.80 -0.58 -1.67
C ASP A 531 -3.77 0.55 -2.02
N ARG A 532 -3.29 1.61 -2.69
CA ARG A 532 -4.14 2.76 -3.07
C ARG A 532 -5.23 2.39 -4.07
N ALA A 533 -5.00 1.39 -4.91
CA ALA A 533 -5.96 0.97 -5.93
C ALA A 533 -6.98 -0.03 -5.35
N SER A 534 -8.04 0.48 -4.70
CA SER A 534 -9.19 -0.35 -4.31
C SER A 534 -10.10 -0.61 -5.53
N TYR A 535 -10.76 -1.76 -5.57
CA TYR A 535 -11.61 -2.10 -6.71
C TYR A 535 -12.82 -2.94 -6.31
N LEU A 536 -13.85 -2.94 -7.15
CA LEU A 536 -15.11 -3.62 -6.85
C LEU A 536 -15.03 -5.11 -7.21
N VAL A 537 -15.54 -5.94 -6.30
CA VAL A 537 -15.71 -7.39 -6.46
C VAL A 537 -17.13 -7.81 -6.06
N THR A 538 -17.57 -8.98 -6.50
CA THR A 538 -18.94 -9.47 -6.27
C THR A 538 -18.98 -10.95 -5.92
N ASP A 539 -19.89 -11.33 -5.03
CA ASP A 539 -20.27 -12.73 -4.79
C ASP A 539 -21.48 -13.17 -5.64
N GLY A 540 -21.97 -12.30 -6.52
CA GLY A 540 -23.17 -12.47 -7.35
C GLY A 540 -24.45 -11.93 -6.70
N ASN A 541 -24.43 -11.58 -5.41
CA ASN A 541 -25.55 -10.98 -4.69
C ASN A 541 -25.26 -9.54 -4.26
N ARG A 542 -24.07 -9.28 -3.71
CA ARG A 542 -23.62 -7.96 -3.25
C ARG A 542 -22.30 -7.58 -3.90
N ILE A 543 -22.03 -6.27 -3.88
CA ILE A 543 -20.79 -5.68 -4.37
C ILE A 543 -19.98 -5.18 -3.17
N TYR A 544 -18.68 -5.40 -3.20
CA TYR A 544 -17.75 -5.00 -2.15
C TYR A 544 -16.60 -4.20 -2.75
N TYR A 545 -16.14 -3.20 -2.02
CA TYR A 545 -14.79 -2.68 -2.23
C TYR A 545 -13.77 -3.68 -1.70
N LEU A 546 -12.81 -4.06 -2.52
CA LEU A 546 -11.67 -4.87 -2.13
C LEU A 546 -10.47 -3.97 -1.89
N VAL A 547 -10.04 -3.90 -0.63
CA VAL A 547 -8.82 -3.20 -0.22
C VAL A 547 -7.73 -4.24 0.00
N GLN A 548 -6.62 -4.12 -0.73
CA GLN A 548 -5.48 -5.03 -0.58
C GLN A 548 -4.56 -4.54 0.54
N VAL A 549 -4.07 -5.47 1.35
CA VAL A 549 -3.18 -5.20 2.48
C VAL A 549 -1.85 -5.92 2.27
N TYR A 550 -0.76 -5.20 2.41
CA TYR A 550 0.59 -5.74 2.29
C TYR A 550 1.49 -5.25 3.43
N THR A 551 2.58 -5.97 3.67
CA THR A 551 3.60 -5.55 4.64
C THR A 551 4.53 -4.54 3.98
N ASN A 552 4.79 -3.43 4.65
CA ASN A 552 5.86 -2.50 4.37
C ASN A 552 6.54 -2.15 5.70
N TYR A 553 7.34 -3.09 6.19
CA TYR A 553 8.01 -2.96 7.47
C TYR A 553 9.49 -2.56 7.29
N PRO A 554 9.92 -1.36 7.75
CA PRO A 554 11.32 -0.96 7.63
C PRO A 554 12.19 -1.80 8.57
N ILE A 555 13.06 -2.63 7.99
CA ILE A 555 14.01 -3.46 8.73
C ILE A 555 15.11 -2.57 9.30
N HIS A 556 15.39 -2.70 10.59
CA HIS A 556 16.47 -2.01 11.28
C HIS A 556 17.82 -2.69 10.99
N SER A 557 18.33 -2.52 9.76
CA SER A 557 19.57 -3.13 9.32
C SER A 557 20.28 -2.31 8.24
N GLY A 558 21.60 -2.12 8.37
CA GLY A 558 22.42 -1.51 7.32
C GLY A 558 22.76 -2.45 6.15
N PHE A 559 22.21 -3.67 6.12
CA PHE A 559 22.36 -4.62 5.02
C PHE A 559 21.18 -4.64 4.06
N SER A 560 20.02 -4.05 4.44
CA SER A 560 18.84 -4.05 3.58
C SER A 560 18.68 -2.71 2.89
N GLY A 561 18.63 -2.73 1.55
CA GLY A 561 18.23 -1.58 0.73
C GLY A 561 16.71 -1.48 0.52
N SER A 562 15.91 -2.32 1.20
CA SER A 562 14.45 -2.36 1.07
C SER A 562 13.76 -2.63 2.41
N SER A 563 12.50 -2.22 2.52
CA SER A 563 11.60 -2.69 3.56
C SER A 563 11.30 -4.19 3.38
N TYR A 564 10.77 -4.81 4.43
CA TYR A 564 10.16 -6.14 4.34
C TYR A 564 8.81 -6.03 3.63
N LEU A 565 8.75 -6.54 2.39
CA LEU A 565 7.61 -6.42 1.47
C LEU A 565 6.96 -7.77 1.18
N ARG A 566 5.69 -7.96 1.56
CA ARG A 566 4.91 -9.19 1.33
C ARG A 566 3.45 -8.86 1.11
N PHE A 567 2.80 -9.53 0.17
CA PHE A 567 1.35 -9.46 0.05
C PHE A 567 0.71 -10.20 1.24
N PHE A 568 0.00 -9.50 2.12
CA PHE A 568 -0.54 -10.04 3.37
C PHE A 568 -1.94 -10.63 3.19
N GLY A 569 -2.88 -9.84 2.69
CA GLY A 569 -4.29 -10.22 2.63
C GLY A 569 -5.16 -9.17 1.95
N VAL A 570 -6.48 -9.38 1.99
CA VAL A 570 -7.47 -8.46 1.44
C VAL A 570 -8.59 -8.26 2.44
N VAL A 571 -9.21 -7.09 2.41
CA VAL A 571 -10.39 -6.78 3.22
C VAL A 571 -11.50 -6.33 2.29
N LEU A 572 -12.63 -7.04 2.34
CA LEU A 572 -13.83 -6.63 1.62
C LEU A 572 -14.63 -5.67 2.51
N VAL A 573 -15.04 -4.54 1.97
CA VAL A 573 -15.97 -3.60 2.60
C VAL A 573 -17.25 -3.57 1.79
N ASP A 574 -18.37 -3.92 2.43
CA ASP A 574 -19.68 -3.86 1.82
C ASP A 574 -20.08 -2.41 1.54
N ILE A 575 -20.42 -2.09 0.29
CA ILE A 575 -20.65 -0.71 -0.14
C ILE A 575 -21.96 -0.13 0.41
N GLU A 576 -22.90 -0.99 0.80
CA GLU A 576 -24.22 -0.57 1.31
C GLU A 576 -24.21 -0.42 2.83
N ASP A 577 -23.55 -1.32 3.57
CA ASP A 577 -23.63 -1.35 5.04
C ASP A 577 -22.29 -1.25 5.79
N GLY A 578 -21.16 -1.21 5.09
CA GLY A 578 -19.84 -1.00 5.68
C GLY A 578 -19.29 -2.19 6.47
N ARG A 579 -19.94 -3.37 6.43
CA ARG A 579 -19.39 -4.59 7.03
C ARG A 579 -18.08 -4.98 6.37
N MET A 580 -17.16 -5.49 7.18
CA MET A 580 -15.81 -5.83 6.77
C MET A 580 -15.58 -7.34 6.85
N TYR A 581 -15.02 -7.89 5.78
CA TYR A 581 -14.65 -9.30 5.70
C TYR A 581 -13.17 -9.44 5.37
N PRO A 582 -12.31 -9.58 6.39
CA PRO A 582 -10.88 -9.67 6.18
C PRO A 582 -10.42 -11.12 5.89
N TYR A 583 -9.51 -11.25 4.94
CA TYR A 583 -8.95 -12.53 4.48
C TYR A 583 -7.42 -12.47 4.38
N VAL A 584 -6.74 -13.54 4.81
CA VAL A 584 -5.29 -13.70 4.65
C VAL A 584 -4.97 -14.47 3.36
N ILE A 585 -4.03 -13.94 2.59
CA ILE A 585 -3.49 -14.58 1.37
C ILE A 585 -2.08 -15.11 1.63
N ALA A 586 -1.28 -14.41 2.42
CA ALA A 586 0.12 -14.75 2.67
C ALA A 586 0.29 -16.14 3.27
N LYS A 587 1.20 -16.93 2.71
CA LYS A 587 1.64 -18.18 3.33
C LYS A 587 2.64 -17.90 4.45
N PRO A 588 2.67 -18.75 5.49
CA PRO A 588 3.67 -18.63 6.56
C PRO A 588 5.10 -18.58 6.03
N ASP A 589 5.93 -17.71 6.60
CA ASP A 589 7.31 -17.47 6.14
C ASP A 589 8.37 -17.54 7.25
N GLY A 590 7.97 -17.84 8.49
CA GLY A 590 8.87 -17.93 9.64
C GLY A 590 9.28 -16.58 10.24
N PHE A 591 8.73 -15.45 9.76
CA PHE A 591 9.06 -14.12 10.25
C PHE A 591 7.81 -13.24 10.46
N LEU A 592 7.68 -12.09 9.79
CA LEU A 592 6.63 -11.12 10.09
C LEU A 592 5.25 -11.54 9.58
N VAL A 593 5.17 -12.32 8.51
CA VAL A 593 3.87 -12.84 8.05
C VAL A 593 3.26 -13.73 9.13
N ASP A 594 4.06 -14.58 9.77
CA ASP A 594 3.60 -15.46 10.85
C ASP A 594 3.13 -14.65 12.05
N PHE A 595 3.86 -13.60 12.41
CA PHE A 595 3.47 -12.66 13.46
C PHE A 595 2.10 -12.01 13.18
N TYR A 596 1.92 -11.42 12.00
CA TYR A 596 0.65 -10.77 11.65
C TYR A 596 -0.51 -11.76 11.59
N ARG A 597 -0.29 -12.98 11.06
CA ARG A 597 -1.31 -14.04 11.05
C ARG A 597 -1.74 -14.44 12.46
N GLN A 598 -0.81 -14.54 13.40
CA GLN A 598 -1.12 -14.81 14.80
C GLN A 598 -1.83 -13.64 15.48
N TYR A 599 -1.49 -12.42 15.10
CA TYR A 599 -2.10 -11.20 15.61
C TYR A 599 -3.55 -11.01 15.15
N TYR A 600 -3.88 -11.48 13.94
CA TYR A 600 -5.22 -11.44 13.36
C TYR A 600 -5.83 -12.85 13.19
N PRO A 601 -6.13 -13.57 14.29
CA PRO A 601 -6.63 -14.94 14.21
C PRO A 601 -8.03 -15.05 13.57
N SER A 602 -8.77 -13.95 13.50
CA SER A 602 -10.10 -13.88 12.87
C SER A 602 -10.05 -13.85 11.35
N TRP A 603 -8.92 -13.47 10.73
CA TRP A 603 -8.80 -13.38 9.28
C TRP A 603 -8.67 -14.79 8.69
N LYS A 604 -9.54 -15.12 7.71
CA LYS A 604 -9.65 -16.47 7.14
C LYS A 604 -9.05 -16.55 5.75
N ALA A 605 -8.97 -17.74 5.17
CA ALA A 605 -8.67 -17.88 3.74
C ALA A 605 -9.81 -17.26 2.89
N PRO A 606 -9.50 -16.66 1.73
CA PRO A 606 -10.51 -16.09 0.85
C PRO A 606 -11.47 -17.17 0.32
N PRO A 607 -12.77 -16.87 0.17
CA PRO A 607 -13.74 -17.80 -0.38
C PRO A 607 -13.50 -18.06 -1.87
N GLU A 608 -13.95 -19.21 -2.38
CA GLU A 608 -13.67 -19.64 -3.76
C GLU A 608 -14.17 -18.65 -4.83
N TRP A 609 -15.30 -17.98 -4.60
CA TRP A 609 -15.84 -16.99 -5.54
C TRP A 609 -14.95 -15.76 -5.69
N LEU A 610 -14.15 -15.45 -4.67
CA LEU A 610 -13.29 -14.27 -4.65
C LEU A 610 -12.00 -14.52 -5.41
N ILE A 611 -11.45 -15.74 -5.33
CA ILE A 611 -10.12 -16.09 -5.88
C ILE A 611 -9.95 -15.62 -7.33
N PRO A 612 -10.87 -15.88 -8.29
CA PRO A 612 -10.68 -15.47 -9.68
C PRO A 612 -10.59 -13.95 -9.89
N GLN A 613 -11.12 -13.15 -8.96
CA GLN A 613 -11.18 -11.69 -9.03
C GLN A 613 -9.94 -11.02 -8.41
N LEU A 614 -9.07 -11.80 -7.74
CA LEU A 614 -7.88 -11.27 -7.08
C LEU A 614 -6.76 -10.96 -8.08
N ARG A 615 -6.10 -9.82 -7.85
CA ARG A 615 -4.83 -9.44 -8.48
C ARG A 615 -3.78 -9.18 -7.42
N TYR A 616 -2.53 -9.07 -7.84
CA TYR A 616 -1.43 -8.65 -6.98
C TYR A 616 -1.55 -7.15 -6.65
N PRO A 617 -1.09 -6.63 -5.48
CA PRO A 617 -1.19 -5.20 -5.17
C PRO A 617 -0.26 -4.35 -6.03
N GLU A 618 -0.75 -3.20 -6.48
CA GLU A 618 -0.02 -2.32 -7.41
C GLU A 618 1.13 -1.61 -6.71
N ASP A 619 0.86 -1.01 -5.55
CA ASP A 619 1.85 -0.33 -4.73
C ASP A 619 2.94 -1.30 -4.23
N LEU A 620 2.58 -2.57 -4.02
CA LEU A 620 3.56 -3.60 -3.65
C LEU A 620 4.49 -3.94 -4.81
N LEU A 621 4.00 -3.99 -6.05
CA LEU A 621 4.87 -4.14 -7.24
C LEU A 621 5.71 -2.89 -7.46
N GLY A 622 5.11 -1.73 -7.20
CA GLY A 622 5.74 -0.43 -7.20
C GLY A 622 5.21 0.49 -8.29
N THR A 623 5.14 1.77 -7.97
CA THR A 623 4.76 2.88 -8.84
C THR A 623 5.92 3.87 -8.93
N ARG A 624 5.78 4.97 -9.68
CA ARG A 624 6.82 6.02 -9.74
C ARG A 624 7.05 6.70 -8.40
N ASP A 625 5.98 6.94 -7.67
CA ASP A 625 6.01 7.69 -6.42
C ASP A 625 6.30 6.79 -5.22
N LEU A 626 5.96 5.50 -5.34
CA LEU A 626 6.11 4.52 -4.28
C LEU A 626 6.88 3.29 -4.80
N PRO A 627 8.20 3.19 -4.54
CA PRO A 627 9.00 2.06 -5.01
C PRO A 627 8.57 0.76 -4.32
N GLY A 628 8.36 -0.30 -5.10
CA GLY A 628 7.92 -1.60 -4.64
C GLY A 628 8.93 -2.72 -4.91
N GLN A 629 8.44 -3.95 -4.94
CA GLN A 629 9.25 -5.16 -5.17
C GLN A 629 9.95 -5.13 -6.52
N LEU A 630 9.29 -4.66 -7.59
CA LEU A 630 9.88 -4.62 -8.92
C LEU A 630 11.00 -3.58 -8.99
N ASP A 631 10.81 -2.40 -8.38
CA ASP A 631 11.83 -1.35 -8.34
C ASP A 631 13.13 -1.82 -7.63
N VAL A 632 12.99 -2.66 -6.60
CA VAL A 632 14.12 -3.35 -5.98
C VAL A 632 14.69 -4.40 -6.95
N SER A 633 13.85 -5.22 -7.57
CA SER A 633 14.27 -6.26 -8.51
C SER A 633 15.07 -5.71 -9.70
N PHE A 634 14.77 -4.50 -10.19
CA PHE A 634 15.50 -3.87 -11.29
C PHE A 634 17.01 -3.77 -11.09
N ARG A 635 17.47 -3.72 -9.82
CA ARG A 635 18.90 -3.76 -9.48
C ARG A 635 19.32 -5.09 -8.85
N TYR A 636 18.47 -5.64 -7.99
CA TYR A 636 18.81 -6.78 -7.15
C TYR A 636 18.46 -8.14 -7.76
N HIS A 637 17.95 -8.20 -9.00
CA HIS A 637 17.96 -9.43 -9.79
C HIS A 637 19.39 -9.87 -10.17
N VAL A 638 20.33 -8.94 -10.22
CA VAL A 638 21.76 -9.20 -10.46
C VAL A 638 22.40 -9.71 -9.17
N SER A 639 22.82 -10.97 -9.17
CA SER A 639 23.46 -11.61 -8.01
C SER A 639 24.99 -11.49 -7.99
N ASP A 640 25.60 -11.25 -9.15
CA ASP A 640 27.06 -11.11 -9.27
C ASP A 640 27.50 -9.71 -8.80
N PRO A 641 28.35 -9.59 -7.76
CA PRO A 641 28.78 -8.28 -7.24
C PRO A 641 29.57 -7.42 -8.24
N PHE A 642 30.29 -8.03 -9.17
CA PHE A 642 31.01 -7.30 -10.22
C PHE A 642 30.02 -6.66 -11.19
N VAL A 643 29.07 -7.45 -11.70
CA VAL A 643 28.02 -6.97 -12.62
C VAL A 643 27.12 -5.93 -11.96
N TRP A 644 26.81 -6.14 -10.68
CA TRP A 644 26.01 -5.20 -9.90
C TRP A 644 26.76 -3.86 -9.75
N ARG A 645 28.07 -3.88 -9.48
CA ARG A 645 28.86 -2.64 -9.33
C ARG A 645 29.13 -1.92 -10.65
N SER A 646 29.21 -2.64 -11.77
CA SER A 646 29.26 -2.01 -13.10
C SER A 646 27.90 -1.42 -13.53
N GLY A 647 26.80 -1.91 -12.95
CA GLY A 647 25.43 -1.50 -13.33
C GLY A 647 25.04 -1.90 -14.75
N SER A 648 25.79 -2.81 -15.37
CA SER A 648 25.64 -3.13 -16.80
C SER A 648 24.42 -3.97 -17.15
N ASP A 649 23.74 -4.51 -16.14
CA ASP A 649 22.55 -5.36 -16.27
C ASP A 649 21.42 -4.84 -15.37
N PHE A 650 21.43 -3.53 -15.06
CA PHE A 650 20.32 -2.91 -14.34
C PHE A 650 19.19 -2.53 -15.27
N TYR A 651 17.98 -2.56 -14.72
CA TYR A 651 16.76 -2.20 -15.44
C TYR A 651 16.23 -0.84 -14.98
N GLU A 652 15.41 -0.24 -15.83
CA GLU A 652 14.61 0.92 -15.50
C GLU A 652 13.17 0.75 -15.98
N ARG A 653 12.23 1.39 -15.28
CA ARG A 653 10.84 1.53 -15.70
C ARG A 653 10.78 2.61 -16.79
N PRO A 654 10.32 2.29 -18.02
CA PRO A 654 10.13 3.30 -19.07
C PRO A 654 9.13 4.39 -18.66
N GLU A 655 9.38 5.64 -19.06
CA GLU A 655 8.60 6.83 -18.67
C GLU A 655 7.15 6.81 -19.14
N ALA A 656 6.78 5.97 -20.10
CA ALA A 656 5.40 5.84 -20.58
C ALA A 656 4.70 4.56 -20.09
N THR A 657 5.31 3.85 -19.13
CA THR A 657 4.77 2.57 -18.63
C THR A 657 4.68 2.56 -17.11
N GLU A 658 3.72 1.80 -16.60
CA GLU A 658 3.56 1.41 -15.21
C GLU A 658 3.12 -0.04 -15.15
N VAL A 659 2.76 -0.55 -13.97
CA VAL A 659 2.20 -1.90 -13.84
C VAL A 659 0.82 -1.90 -14.49
N LEU A 660 0.67 -2.67 -15.56
CA LEU A 660 -0.60 -2.82 -16.26
C LEU A 660 -1.19 -4.18 -15.93
N TYR A 661 -2.30 -4.23 -15.21
CA TYR A 661 -3.09 -5.46 -15.17
C TYR A 661 -3.64 -5.70 -16.58
N VAL A 662 -3.49 -6.89 -17.16
CA VAL A 662 -3.92 -7.25 -18.53
C VAL A 662 -4.29 -8.73 -18.60
N LEU A 663 -4.98 -9.14 -19.66
CA LEU A 663 -5.23 -10.54 -19.97
C LEU A 663 -4.10 -11.13 -20.81
N MET A 664 -3.28 -11.98 -20.19
CA MET A 664 -2.28 -12.76 -20.89
C MET A 664 -2.84 -14.13 -21.25
N THR A 665 -2.58 -14.62 -22.46
CA THR A 665 -3.12 -15.92 -22.91
C THR A 665 -2.06 -17.01 -22.91
N SER A 666 -2.41 -18.19 -22.42
CA SER A 666 -1.64 -19.43 -22.59
C SER A 666 -2.53 -20.47 -23.29
N GLY A 667 -2.23 -20.77 -24.55
CA GLY A 667 -3.15 -21.54 -25.41
C GLY A 667 -4.50 -20.83 -25.56
N ASN A 668 -5.57 -21.46 -25.06
CA ASN A 668 -6.94 -20.89 -25.06
C ASN A 668 -7.36 -20.29 -23.70
N ARG A 669 -6.53 -20.41 -22.66
CA ARG A 669 -6.78 -19.85 -21.33
C ARG A 669 -6.29 -18.40 -21.29
N ALA A 670 -7.03 -17.52 -20.63
CA ALA A 670 -6.64 -16.14 -20.36
C ALA A 670 -6.47 -15.96 -18.85
N ASP A 671 -5.31 -15.42 -18.45
CA ASP A 671 -4.93 -15.16 -17.08
C ASP A 671 -4.86 -13.65 -16.86
N PHE A 672 -5.50 -13.17 -15.79
CA PHE A 672 -5.41 -11.77 -15.39
C PHE A 672 -4.12 -11.55 -14.60
N VAL A 673 -3.21 -10.77 -15.18
CA VAL A 673 -1.84 -10.61 -14.67
C VAL A 673 -1.42 -9.14 -14.62
N GLY A 674 -0.63 -8.76 -13.62
CA GLY A 674 0.11 -7.51 -13.62
C GLY A 674 1.36 -7.62 -14.51
N LEU A 675 1.48 -6.76 -15.51
CA LEU A 675 2.58 -6.71 -16.47
C LEU A 675 3.41 -5.43 -16.25
N GLN A 676 4.72 -5.58 -16.09
CA GLN A 676 5.67 -4.46 -16.09
C GLN A 676 6.78 -4.71 -17.10
N LEU A 677 6.84 -3.88 -18.14
CA LEU A 677 7.91 -3.88 -19.13
C LEU A 677 9.12 -3.11 -18.60
N VAL A 678 10.33 -3.57 -18.92
CA VAL A 678 11.56 -2.92 -18.46
C VAL A 678 12.58 -2.75 -19.57
N GLU A 679 13.31 -1.64 -19.52
CA GLU A 679 14.43 -1.33 -20.40
C GLU A 679 15.76 -1.48 -19.65
N TYR A 680 16.85 -1.66 -20.38
CA TYR A 680 18.18 -1.56 -19.80
C TYR A 680 18.44 -0.13 -19.32
N GLN A 681 18.89 0.02 -18.08
CA GLN A 681 19.11 1.30 -17.44
C GLN A 681 20.07 2.15 -18.27
N ALA A 682 19.66 3.40 -18.57
CA ALA A 682 20.45 4.36 -19.35
C ALA A 682 20.92 3.83 -20.74
N SER A 683 20.20 2.86 -21.32
CA SER A 683 20.52 2.34 -22.65
C SER A 683 20.20 3.37 -23.74
N PRO A 684 21.16 3.78 -24.60
CA PRO A 684 20.90 4.73 -25.68
C PRO A 684 19.84 4.25 -26.68
N GLY A 685 19.78 2.92 -26.89
CA GLY A 685 18.81 2.30 -27.79
C GLY A 685 17.43 2.07 -27.16
N ARG A 686 17.28 2.33 -25.86
CA ARG A 686 16.03 2.02 -25.11
C ARG A 686 15.56 0.59 -25.35
N ASN A 687 16.50 -0.35 -25.31
CA ASN A 687 16.24 -1.76 -25.62
C ASN A 687 15.42 -2.42 -24.51
N LEU A 688 14.45 -3.26 -24.91
CA LEU A 688 13.69 -4.10 -23.98
C LEU A 688 14.65 -5.07 -23.29
N ALA A 689 14.67 -5.04 -21.96
CA ALA A 689 15.48 -5.94 -21.14
C ALA A 689 14.71 -7.18 -20.69
N GLY A 690 13.40 -7.03 -20.51
CA GLY A 690 12.52 -8.11 -20.13
C GLY A 690 11.12 -7.64 -19.79
N MET A 691 10.31 -8.56 -19.26
CA MET A 691 8.99 -8.28 -18.71
C MET A 691 8.76 -9.05 -17.41
N TYR A 692 8.21 -8.36 -16.42
CA TYR A 692 7.73 -8.95 -15.19
C TYR A 692 6.24 -9.27 -15.31
N ILE A 693 5.86 -10.48 -14.90
CA ILE A 693 4.48 -10.95 -14.87
C ILE A 693 4.14 -11.40 -13.44
N ALA A 694 3.25 -10.65 -12.80
CA ALA A 694 2.66 -10.97 -11.51
C ALA A 694 1.29 -11.61 -11.74
N TYR A 695 1.16 -12.91 -11.46
CA TYR A 695 -0.09 -13.63 -11.71
C TYR A 695 -1.15 -13.29 -10.66
N GLY A 696 -2.40 -13.13 -11.11
CA GLY A 696 -3.59 -13.06 -10.27
C GLY A 696 -4.29 -14.41 -10.13
N SER A 697 -5.52 -14.36 -9.64
CA SER A 697 -6.46 -15.48 -9.63
C SER A 697 -5.95 -16.74 -8.91
N ASP A 698 -6.00 -17.91 -9.55
CA ASP A 698 -5.54 -19.20 -9.02
C ASP A 698 -4.02 -19.29 -8.86
N GLN A 699 -3.26 -18.41 -9.52
CA GLN A 699 -1.80 -18.34 -9.48
C GLN A 699 -1.27 -17.15 -8.66
N LEU A 700 -2.13 -16.55 -7.83
CA LEU A 700 -1.81 -15.39 -7.01
C LEU A 700 -0.53 -15.61 -6.19
N GLY A 701 0.38 -14.64 -6.28
CA GLY A 701 1.68 -14.67 -5.59
C GLY A 701 2.84 -15.21 -6.42
N LYS A 702 2.59 -15.72 -7.64
CA LYS A 702 3.66 -16.08 -8.57
C LYS A 702 4.14 -14.83 -9.32
N LEU A 703 5.44 -14.57 -9.29
CA LEU A 703 6.10 -13.47 -10.01
C LEU A 703 7.20 -14.04 -10.90
N ASN A 704 7.09 -13.83 -12.21
CA ASN A 704 8.08 -14.28 -13.20
C ASN A 704 8.75 -13.08 -13.85
N LEU A 705 10.06 -13.21 -14.10
CA LEU A 705 10.85 -12.30 -14.93
C LEU A 705 11.27 -13.04 -16.20
N TYR A 706 10.72 -12.63 -17.34
CA TYR A 706 11.16 -13.12 -18.65
C TYR A 706 12.22 -12.19 -19.22
N ARG A 707 13.46 -12.68 -19.28
CA ARG A 707 14.65 -11.88 -19.65
C ARG A 707 15.01 -12.05 -21.11
N ILE A 708 15.52 -10.99 -21.70
CA ILE A 708 16.11 -10.98 -23.03
C ILE A 708 17.63 -11.02 -22.87
N SER A 709 18.26 -12.08 -23.37
CA SER A 709 19.72 -12.22 -23.29
C SER A 709 20.43 -11.16 -24.12
N ASN A 710 21.39 -10.46 -23.50
CA ASN A 710 22.16 -9.35 -24.09
C ASN A 710 22.95 -9.68 -25.37
N SER A 711 23.14 -10.96 -25.73
CA SER A 711 24.13 -11.37 -26.72
C SER A 711 23.60 -11.71 -28.13
N THR A 712 22.30 -11.89 -28.34
CA THR A 712 21.79 -12.48 -29.60
C THR A 712 20.61 -11.75 -30.27
N THR A 713 19.76 -11.06 -29.52
CA THR A 713 18.52 -10.47 -30.06
C THR A 713 18.27 -9.12 -29.39
N GLN A 714 18.39 -8.03 -30.14
CA GLN A 714 18.04 -6.69 -29.68
C GLN A 714 16.58 -6.44 -30.03
N LEU A 715 15.74 -6.23 -29.02
CA LEU A 715 14.35 -5.83 -29.16
C LEU A 715 14.20 -4.39 -28.69
N ILE A 716 13.40 -3.60 -29.39
CA ILE A 716 13.10 -2.23 -28.97
C ILE A 716 12.24 -2.26 -27.71
N GLY A 717 12.51 -1.37 -26.76
CA GLY A 717 11.69 -1.17 -25.57
C GLY A 717 10.48 -0.28 -25.82
N PRO A 718 9.60 -0.12 -24.82
CA PRO A 718 8.41 0.73 -24.90
C PRO A 718 8.69 2.17 -25.34
N SER A 719 9.78 2.77 -24.88
CA SER A 719 10.15 4.15 -25.25
C SER A 719 10.47 4.27 -26.74
N ALA A 720 11.18 3.28 -27.28
CA ALA A 720 11.51 3.23 -28.71
C ALA A 720 10.28 2.86 -29.56
N ALA A 721 9.36 2.04 -29.05
CA ALA A 721 8.10 1.73 -29.72
C ALA A 721 7.22 2.99 -29.90
N LEU A 722 7.16 3.88 -28.91
CA LEU A 722 6.48 5.18 -29.06
C LEU A 722 7.11 6.04 -30.15
N GLN A 723 8.44 6.12 -30.17
CA GLN A 723 9.16 6.86 -31.21
C GLN A 723 8.90 6.28 -32.60
N ALA A 724 8.81 4.95 -32.73
CA ALA A 724 8.44 4.30 -33.99
C ALA A 724 7.03 4.72 -34.46
N VAL A 725 6.05 4.78 -33.55
CA VAL A 725 4.69 5.26 -33.86
C VAL A 725 4.70 6.71 -34.34
N GLU A 726 5.41 7.60 -33.66
CA GLU A 726 5.47 9.03 -34.01
C GLU A 726 6.27 9.33 -35.29
N THR A 727 7.19 8.42 -35.64
CA THR A 727 8.08 8.59 -36.79
C THR A 727 7.60 7.91 -38.07
N ASP A 728 6.68 6.97 -37.98
CA ASP A 728 6.07 6.33 -39.15
C ASP A 728 5.29 7.33 -40.02
N ASP A 729 5.52 7.31 -41.33
CA ASP A 729 4.95 8.30 -42.25
C ASP A 729 3.42 8.22 -42.38
N ILE A 730 2.82 7.02 -42.22
CA ILE A 730 1.37 6.82 -42.29
C ILE A 730 0.74 7.32 -41.00
N VAL A 731 1.25 6.86 -39.86
CA VAL A 731 0.75 7.26 -38.54
C VAL A 731 0.91 8.76 -38.34
N ARG A 732 2.09 9.32 -38.63
CA ARG A 732 2.34 10.77 -38.48
C ARG A 732 1.34 11.59 -39.28
N LYS A 733 1.02 11.21 -40.52
CA LYS A 733 -0.03 11.90 -41.31
C LYS A 733 -1.39 11.82 -40.63
N GLN A 734 -1.78 10.65 -40.11
CA GLN A 734 -3.03 10.52 -39.37
C GLN A 734 -3.05 11.36 -38.10
N LEU A 735 -1.95 11.38 -37.32
CA LEU A 735 -1.83 12.20 -36.12
C LEU A 735 -1.93 13.69 -36.42
N THR A 736 -1.42 14.18 -37.56
CA THR A 736 -1.60 15.60 -37.95
C THR A 736 -3.06 16.00 -38.21
N LEU A 737 -3.95 15.03 -38.46
CA LEU A 737 -5.39 15.27 -38.59
C LEU A 737 -6.10 15.30 -37.23
N LEU A 738 -5.39 14.95 -36.15
CA LEU A 738 -5.91 14.87 -34.78
C LEU A 738 -5.28 15.98 -33.93
N PRO A 739 -5.92 17.15 -33.77
CA PRO A 739 -5.31 18.31 -33.11
C PRO A 739 -4.93 18.07 -31.64
N ASN A 740 -5.62 17.16 -30.93
CA ASN A 740 -5.37 16.84 -29.52
C ASN A 740 -5.39 15.32 -29.28
N TYR A 741 -4.45 14.62 -29.90
CA TYR A 741 -4.31 13.17 -29.68
C TYR A 741 -3.56 12.86 -28.37
N ARG A 742 -3.84 11.68 -27.82
CA ARG A 742 -3.07 11.07 -26.73
C ARG A 742 -2.79 9.61 -27.07
N LEU A 743 -1.56 9.17 -26.85
CA LEU A 743 -1.19 7.75 -26.93
C LEU A 743 -1.57 7.07 -25.61
N GLY A 744 -2.21 5.91 -25.71
CA GLY A 744 -2.61 5.11 -24.56
C GLY A 744 -1.55 4.15 -24.07
N ASN A 745 -2.00 3.17 -23.28
CA ASN A 745 -1.15 2.11 -22.72
C ASN A 745 -0.35 1.36 -23.79
N ILE A 746 0.90 1.03 -23.46
CA ILE A 746 1.79 0.23 -24.31
C ILE A 746 1.67 -1.23 -23.87
N LEU A 747 0.98 -2.03 -24.67
CA LEU A 747 0.73 -3.44 -24.37
C LEU A 747 1.58 -4.35 -25.25
N LEU A 748 2.32 -5.28 -24.66
CA LEU A 748 3.21 -6.18 -25.38
C LEU A 748 2.69 -7.62 -25.35
N TYR A 749 2.48 -8.21 -26.52
CA TYR A 749 2.00 -9.58 -26.68
C TYR A 749 2.89 -10.40 -27.61
N LEU A 750 3.10 -11.68 -27.26
CA LEU A 750 3.72 -12.67 -28.12
C LEU A 750 2.66 -13.34 -28.98
N ILE A 751 2.74 -13.15 -30.30
CA ILE A 751 1.81 -13.72 -31.27
C ILE A 751 2.62 -14.46 -32.33
N GLY A 752 2.46 -15.79 -32.40
CA GLY A 752 3.39 -16.64 -33.13
C GLY A 752 4.77 -16.55 -32.48
N ASP A 753 5.80 -16.28 -33.29
CA ASP A 753 7.20 -16.15 -32.83
C ASP A 753 7.66 -14.69 -32.71
N HIS A 754 6.72 -13.73 -32.76
CA HIS A 754 7.01 -12.30 -32.77
C HIS A 754 6.29 -11.55 -31.66
N LEU A 755 6.96 -10.54 -31.12
CA LEU A 755 6.42 -9.62 -30.13
C LEU A 755 5.87 -8.37 -30.80
N TYR A 756 4.65 -7.99 -30.41
CA TYR A 756 3.94 -6.84 -30.95
C TYR A 756 3.51 -5.89 -29.83
N TYR A 757 3.84 -4.61 -29.98
CA TYR A 757 3.30 -3.55 -29.15
C TYR A 757 1.97 -3.06 -29.72
N PHE A 758 0.92 -3.04 -28.92
CA PHE A 758 -0.36 -2.42 -29.22
C PHE A 758 -0.46 -1.10 -28.45
N ILE A 759 -0.67 0.00 -29.18
CA ILE A 759 -0.77 1.34 -28.60
C ILE A 759 -2.02 2.02 -29.19
N PRO A 760 -3.11 2.15 -28.41
CA PRO A 760 -4.31 2.85 -28.86
C PRO A 760 -4.09 4.36 -28.90
N VAL A 761 -4.76 5.03 -29.85
CA VAL A 761 -4.70 6.49 -30.00
C VAL A 761 -6.08 7.09 -29.72
N TYR A 762 -6.13 8.02 -28.77
CA TYR A 762 -7.35 8.71 -28.38
C TYR A 762 -7.37 10.15 -28.86
N ILE A 763 -8.56 10.69 -29.04
CA ILE A 763 -8.80 12.12 -29.31
C ILE A 763 -9.50 12.71 -28.10
N ASN A 764 -8.88 13.72 -27.51
CA ASN A 764 -9.45 14.48 -26.42
C ASN A 764 -9.99 15.82 -26.94
N THR A 765 -11.02 16.34 -26.26
CA THR A 765 -11.49 17.70 -26.55
C THR A 765 -10.60 18.72 -25.84
N GLU A 766 -10.34 19.86 -26.50
CA GLU A 766 -9.54 20.99 -26.00
C GLU A 766 -10.13 21.72 -24.77
N VAL A 767 -11.32 21.30 -24.32
CA VAL A 767 -12.08 21.94 -23.25
C VAL A 767 -11.59 21.43 -21.89
N GLN A 768 -11.32 22.35 -20.95
CA GLN A 768 -11.10 21.99 -19.54
C GLN A 768 -12.29 21.18 -19.01
N ASN A 769 -12.04 20.07 -18.30
CA ASN A 769 -13.06 19.08 -17.91
C ASN A 769 -13.73 18.39 -19.11
N ALA A 770 -12.95 17.95 -20.08
CA ALA A 770 -13.42 17.08 -21.14
C ALA A 770 -14.24 15.92 -20.57
N VAL A 771 -15.43 15.72 -21.14
CA VAL A 771 -16.32 14.60 -20.81
C VAL A 771 -16.42 13.62 -21.99
N ILE A 772 -15.95 14.00 -23.18
CA ILE A 772 -15.99 13.14 -24.37
C ILE A 772 -14.55 12.77 -24.75
N THR A 773 -14.33 11.47 -24.94
CA THR A 773 -13.14 10.95 -25.60
C THR A 773 -13.55 9.86 -26.58
N LYS A 774 -12.78 9.71 -27.66
CA LYS A 774 -12.98 8.70 -28.69
C LYS A 774 -11.66 8.03 -29.01
N MET A 775 -11.68 6.72 -29.17
CA MET A 775 -10.56 6.00 -29.77
C MET A 775 -10.58 6.25 -31.29
N ALA A 776 -9.47 6.75 -31.82
CA ALA A 776 -9.32 7.02 -33.24
C ALA A 776 -8.97 5.75 -34.01
N PHE A 777 -7.92 5.05 -33.54
CA PHE A 777 -7.40 3.81 -34.11
C PHE A 777 -6.44 3.16 -33.11
N VAL A 778 -6.06 1.91 -33.37
CA VAL A 778 -5.01 1.18 -32.66
C VAL A 778 -3.80 1.04 -33.57
N THR A 779 -2.61 1.29 -33.02
CA THR A 779 -1.34 1.08 -33.71
C THR A 779 -0.72 -0.23 -33.24
N VAL A 780 -0.02 -0.92 -34.15
CA VAL A 780 0.78 -2.11 -33.84
C VAL A 780 2.20 -1.92 -34.34
N VAL A 781 3.19 -2.19 -33.47
CA VAL A 781 4.62 -2.10 -33.79
C VAL A 781 5.29 -3.46 -33.58
N ASP A 782 6.08 -3.89 -34.56
CA ASP A 782 6.95 -5.07 -34.43
C ASP A 782 8.16 -4.75 -33.52
N ALA A 783 8.29 -5.45 -32.40
CA ALA A 783 9.31 -5.20 -31.39
C ALA A 783 10.75 -5.51 -31.86
N THR A 784 10.92 -6.22 -33.00
CA THR A 784 12.23 -6.66 -33.48
C THR A 784 13.09 -5.49 -33.97
N THR A 785 12.49 -4.54 -34.70
CA THR A 785 13.22 -3.40 -35.28
C THR A 785 12.49 -2.07 -35.12
N GLY A 786 11.20 -2.06 -34.81
CA GLY A 786 10.37 -0.85 -34.81
C GLY A 786 10.10 -0.28 -36.20
N ALA A 787 10.66 -0.85 -37.27
CA ALA A 787 10.51 -0.34 -38.62
C ALA A 787 9.15 -0.68 -39.26
N ARG A 788 8.43 -1.66 -38.70
CA ARG A 788 7.10 -2.05 -39.16
C ARG A 788 6.07 -1.54 -38.18
N VAL A 789 5.25 -0.60 -38.65
CA VAL A 789 4.11 -0.06 -37.92
C VAL A 789 2.88 -0.22 -38.81
N ALA A 790 1.75 -0.61 -38.22
CA ALA A 790 0.46 -0.63 -38.89
C ALA A 790 -0.63 -0.04 -37.99
N VAL A 791 -1.77 0.27 -38.61
CA VAL A 791 -2.93 0.84 -37.93
C VAL A 791 -4.20 0.08 -38.30
N GLY A 792 -5.16 0.06 -37.40
CA GLY A 792 -6.50 -0.50 -37.62
C GLY A 792 -7.54 0.20 -36.75
N ALA A 793 -8.83 0.03 -37.07
CA ALA A 793 -9.90 0.58 -36.23
C ALA A 793 -9.95 -0.10 -34.85
N ASP A 794 -9.47 -1.34 -34.79
CA ASP A 794 -9.33 -2.13 -33.58
C ASP A 794 -7.99 -2.92 -33.59
N SER A 795 -7.67 -3.55 -32.46
CA SER A 795 -6.46 -4.36 -32.30
C SER A 795 -6.36 -5.54 -33.29
N SER A 796 -7.48 -6.17 -33.66
CA SER A 796 -7.50 -7.25 -34.65
C SER A 796 -7.11 -6.75 -36.04
N GLN A 797 -7.76 -5.69 -36.52
CA GLN A 797 -7.45 -5.07 -37.80
C GLN A 797 -6.00 -4.57 -37.86
N ALA A 798 -5.51 -3.95 -36.78
CA ALA A 798 -4.14 -3.46 -36.72
C ALA A 798 -3.11 -4.60 -36.79
N TYR A 799 -3.38 -5.72 -36.11
CA TYR A 799 -2.53 -6.92 -36.16
C TYR A 799 -2.52 -7.57 -37.56
N TYR A 800 -3.68 -7.73 -38.18
CA TYR A 800 -3.75 -8.31 -39.54
C TYR A 800 -3.11 -7.40 -40.59
N ALA A 801 -3.21 -6.08 -40.41
CA ALA A 801 -2.52 -5.11 -41.27
C ALA A 801 -0.99 -5.23 -41.20
N ILE A 802 -0.40 -5.45 -40.01
CA ILE A 802 1.06 -5.63 -39.89
C ILE A 802 1.52 -7.02 -40.31
N SER A 803 0.77 -8.08 -39.98
CA SER A 803 1.17 -9.47 -40.25
C SER A 803 0.95 -9.88 -41.70
N GLY A 804 0.07 -9.17 -42.44
CA GLY A 804 -0.35 -9.56 -43.79
C GLY A 804 -1.31 -10.76 -43.81
N GLY A 805 -1.76 -11.22 -42.64
CA GLY A 805 -2.77 -12.28 -42.51
C GLY A 805 -4.17 -11.75 -42.83
N ILE A 806 -5.05 -12.66 -43.27
CA ILE A 806 -6.49 -12.37 -43.41
C ILE A 806 -7.17 -12.87 -42.13
N PRO A 807 -8.02 -12.06 -41.46
CA PRO A 807 -8.78 -12.54 -40.32
C PRO A 807 -9.47 -13.86 -40.63
N THR A 808 -9.44 -14.81 -39.71
CA THR A 808 -10.23 -16.05 -39.84
C THR A 808 -11.70 -15.67 -39.68
N ILE A 809 -12.32 -15.19 -40.76
CA ILE A 809 -13.77 -15.02 -40.82
C ILE A 809 -14.32 -16.44 -40.74
N VAL A 810 -14.90 -16.81 -39.60
CA VAL A 810 -15.61 -18.10 -39.45
C VAL A 810 -16.63 -18.15 -40.56
N GLY A 811 -16.45 -19.08 -41.52
CA GLY A 811 -17.29 -19.15 -42.71
C GLY A 811 -18.75 -19.36 -42.33
N SER A 812 -19.69 -18.97 -43.19
CA SER A 812 -21.13 -19.16 -42.96
C SER A 812 -21.49 -20.60 -42.59
N ALA A 813 -20.80 -21.59 -43.19
CA ALA A 813 -20.98 -23.01 -42.90
C ALA A 813 -20.52 -23.42 -41.49
N GLU A 814 -19.47 -22.78 -40.96
CA GLU A 814 -18.94 -23.08 -39.63
C GLU A 814 -19.79 -22.38 -38.55
N ARG A 815 -20.30 -21.17 -38.85
CA ARG A 815 -21.31 -20.47 -38.05
C ARG A 815 -22.63 -21.24 -37.94
N GLU A 816 -23.10 -21.79 -39.05
CA GLU A 816 -24.28 -22.67 -39.07
C GLU A 816 -24.07 -23.91 -38.19
N LYS A 817 -22.93 -24.60 -38.35
CA LYS A 817 -22.58 -25.76 -37.53
C LYS A 817 -22.56 -25.41 -36.04
N LYS A 818 -22.00 -24.26 -35.68
CA LYS A 818 -21.91 -23.78 -34.29
C LYS A 818 -23.30 -23.55 -33.67
N ILE A 819 -24.23 -22.95 -34.42
CA ILE A 819 -25.63 -22.81 -33.97
C ILE A 819 -26.29 -24.18 -33.81
N GLY A 820 -26.07 -25.10 -34.76
CA GLY A 820 -26.61 -26.46 -34.67
C GLY A 820 -26.13 -27.23 -33.43
N LEU A 821 -24.88 -27.00 -33.00
CA LEU A 821 -24.34 -27.59 -31.77
C LEU A 821 -25.10 -27.16 -30.51
N LEU A 822 -25.63 -25.92 -30.44
CA LEU A 822 -26.42 -25.47 -29.28
C LEU A 822 -27.69 -26.30 -29.03
N PHE A 823 -28.27 -26.85 -30.10
CA PHE A 823 -29.42 -27.75 -30.00
C PHE A 823 -28.99 -29.18 -29.71
N THR A 824 -28.03 -29.69 -30.47
CA THR A 824 -27.60 -31.11 -30.39
C THR A 824 -26.87 -31.44 -29.08
N ASP A 825 -26.05 -30.54 -28.54
CA ASP A 825 -25.40 -30.70 -27.23
C ASP A 825 -26.41 -30.76 -26.07
N LYS A 826 -27.61 -30.20 -26.26
CA LYS A 826 -28.73 -30.26 -25.32
C LYS A 826 -29.70 -31.42 -25.58
N GLY A 827 -29.34 -32.34 -26.47
CA GLY A 827 -30.08 -33.58 -26.73
C GLY A 827 -31.24 -33.44 -27.73
N TYR A 828 -31.35 -32.34 -28.47
CA TYR A 828 -32.36 -32.17 -29.52
C TYR A 828 -31.87 -32.71 -30.86
N SER A 829 -32.77 -33.38 -31.59
CA SER A 829 -32.50 -33.81 -32.96
C SER A 829 -32.83 -32.70 -33.95
N LEU A 830 -31.87 -32.35 -34.82
CA LEU A 830 -32.09 -31.38 -35.90
C LEU A 830 -32.57 -32.10 -37.16
N VAL A 831 -33.78 -31.74 -37.61
CA VAL A 831 -34.41 -32.33 -38.80
C VAL A 831 -34.49 -31.29 -39.91
N SER A 832 -34.06 -31.63 -41.12
CA SER A 832 -34.17 -30.76 -42.31
C SER A 832 -35.35 -31.22 -43.17
N PRO A 833 -36.50 -30.52 -43.17
CA PRO A 833 -37.64 -30.90 -44.00
C PRO A 833 -37.56 -30.29 -45.40
N ASP A 834 -38.04 -31.01 -46.43
CA ASP A 834 -38.20 -30.46 -47.79
C ASP A 834 -39.21 -29.30 -47.83
N LYS A 835 -40.20 -29.34 -46.93
CA LYS A 835 -41.21 -28.29 -46.75
C LYS A 835 -41.73 -28.31 -45.32
N ILE A 836 -41.82 -27.14 -44.70
CA ILE A 836 -42.48 -26.93 -43.41
C ILE A 836 -43.72 -26.05 -43.59
N SER A 837 -44.82 -26.38 -42.93
CA SER A 837 -46.04 -25.58 -42.94
C SER A 837 -46.85 -25.82 -41.67
N ALA A 838 -47.41 -24.75 -41.10
CA ALA A 838 -48.29 -24.81 -39.94
C ALA A 838 -49.59 -24.04 -40.19
N ASN A 839 -50.60 -24.23 -39.34
CA ASN A 839 -51.80 -23.41 -39.39
C ASN A 839 -51.51 -21.96 -38.99
N VAL A 840 -50.52 -21.75 -38.11
CA VAL A 840 -50.07 -20.45 -37.66
C VAL A 840 -48.54 -20.47 -37.53
N GLU A 841 -47.86 -19.49 -38.10
CA GLU A 841 -46.39 -19.34 -38.02
C GLU A 841 -46.06 -18.09 -37.20
N ILE A 842 -45.22 -18.26 -36.19
CA ILE A 842 -44.87 -17.23 -35.21
C ILE A 842 -43.36 -17.14 -35.10
N ARG A 843 -42.80 -16.05 -35.62
CA ARG A 843 -41.38 -15.74 -35.49
C ARG A 843 -41.11 -15.14 -34.11
N ILE A 844 -40.31 -15.85 -33.32
CA ILE A 844 -39.94 -15.49 -31.95
C ILE A 844 -38.82 -14.46 -31.91
N ALA A 845 -37.82 -14.63 -32.77
CA ALA A 845 -36.67 -13.73 -32.84
C ALA A 845 -36.13 -13.65 -34.27
N ASN A 846 -35.51 -12.51 -34.58
CA ASN A 846 -34.74 -12.30 -35.79
C ASN A 846 -33.38 -11.73 -35.37
N ILE A 847 -32.31 -12.49 -35.60
CA ILE A 847 -30.96 -12.21 -35.10
C ILE A 847 -29.93 -12.32 -36.23
N THR A 848 -28.81 -11.63 -36.10
CA THR A 848 -27.75 -11.58 -37.11
C THR A 848 -26.50 -12.29 -36.58
N TYR A 849 -25.89 -13.13 -37.43
CA TYR A 849 -24.65 -13.86 -37.19
C TYR A 849 -23.66 -13.75 -38.35
N THR A 850 -23.10 -12.57 -38.50
CA THR A 850 -22.10 -12.25 -39.53
C THR A 850 -20.70 -12.18 -38.95
N ASP A 851 -20.60 -12.02 -37.62
CA ASP A 851 -19.35 -11.88 -36.87
C ASP A 851 -19.42 -12.62 -35.52
N GLU A 852 -18.28 -13.10 -35.02
CA GLU A 852 -18.20 -13.86 -33.75
C GLU A 852 -18.54 -13.03 -32.52
N THR A 853 -18.42 -11.70 -32.58
CA THR A 853 -18.89 -10.79 -31.51
C THR A 853 -20.37 -10.97 -31.20
N GLN A 854 -21.17 -11.41 -32.18
CA GLN A 854 -22.62 -11.62 -32.03
C GLN A 854 -22.96 -12.95 -31.34
N TRP A 855 -21.99 -13.85 -31.12
CA TRP A 855 -22.22 -15.19 -30.58
C TRP A 855 -22.92 -15.21 -29.21
N THR A 856 -22.61 -14.24 -28.34
CA THR A 856 -23.25 -14.18 -27.00
C THR A 856 -24.75 -13.90 -27.12
N SER A 857 -25.14 -12.99 -28.01
CA SER A 857 -26.55 -12.67 -28.27
C SER A 857 -27.29 -13.88 -28.87
N ILE A 858 -26.63 -14.61 -29.77
CA ILE A 858 -27.19 -15.80 -30.43
C ILE A 858 -27.37 -16.94 -29.45
N SER A 859 -26.32 -17.28 -28.69
CA SER A 859 -26.39 -18.36 -27.71
C SER A 859 -27.47 -18.09 -26.67
N THR A 860 -27.63 -16.84 -26.22
CA THR A 860 -28.73 -16.43 -25.33
C THR A 860 -30.10 -16.63 -26.00
N THR A 861 -30.29 -16.12 -27.21
CA THR A 861 -31.56 -16.23 -27.96
C THR A 861 -31.95 -17.68 -28.23
N VAL A 862 -30.98 -18.52 -28.62
CA VAL A 862 -31.19 -19.95 -28.86
C VAL A 862 -31.53 -20.68 -27.56
N ASN A 863 -30.84 -20.36 -26.46
CA ASN A 863 -31.12 -20.93 -25.14
C ASN A 863 -32.51 -20.54 -24.62
N ASP A 864 -32.91 -19.29 -24.83
CA ASP A 864 -34.26 -18.81 -24.49
C ASP A 864 -35.32 -19.49 -25.35
N PHE A 865 -35.06 -19.71 -26.64
CA PHE A 865 -35.94 -20.46 -27.51
C PHE A 865 -36.09 -21.92 -27.06
N ILE A 866 -34.97 -22.58 -26.73
CA ILE A 866 -34.97 -23.95 -26.19
C ILE A 866 -35.80 -24.02 -24.91
N THR A 867 -35.59 -23.09 -23.98
CA THR A 867 -36.28 -23.09 -22.67
C THR A 867 -37.78 -22.81 -22.84
N ASN A 868 -38.13 -21.77 -23.58
CA ASN A 868 -39.50 -21.26 -23.64
C ASN A 868 -40.41 -22.00 -24.62
N TYR A 869 -39.83 -22.71 -25.61
CA TYR A 869 -40.60 -23.40 -26.64
C TYR A 869 -40.24 -24.88 -26.75
N SER A 870 -38.96 -25.25 -26.68
CA SER A 870 -38.59 -26.65 -26.84
C SER A 870 -38.88 -27.48 -25.57
N GLN A 871 -38.37 -27.03 -24.42
CA GLN A 871 -38.58 -27.68 -23.13
C GLN A 871 -40.02 -27.53 -22.64
N LYS A 872 -40.57 -26.31 -22.73
CA LYS A 872 -41.94 -26.01 -22.28
C LYS A 872 -43.01 -26.91 -22.92
N TYR A 873 -42.87 -27.22 -24.21
CA TYR A 873 -43.82 -28.06 -24.95
C TYR A 873 -43.36 -29.52 -25.09
N GLY A 874 -42.24 -29.91 -24.46
CA GLY A 874 -41.76 -31.29 -24.42
C GLY A 874 -41.39 -31.87 -25.79
N VAL A 875 -40.94 -31.04 -26.74
CA VAL A 875 -40.55 -31.51 -28.08
C VAL A 875 -39.11 -32.03 -28.06
N THR A 876 -38.81 -33.03 -28.88
CA THR A 876 -37.47 -33.64 -28.99
C THR A 876 -36.79 -33.33 -30.33
N GLU A 877 -37.56 -32.84 -31.30
CA GLU A 877 -37.10 -32.49 -32.65
C GLU A 877 -37.20 -30.97 -32.86
N VAL A 878 -36.16 -30.41 -33.47
CA VAL A 878 -36.13 -29.01 -33.93
C VAL A 878 -35.93 -29.04 -35.44
N TYR A 879 -36.85 -28.42 -36.17
CA TYR A 879 -36.76 -28.31 -37.63
C TYR A 879 -35.86 -27.14 -38.00
N HIS A 880 -34.93 -27.37 -38.92
CA HIS A 880 -34.08 -26.32 -39.47
C HIS A 880 -34.25 -26.23 -40.99
N TRP A 881 -34.37 -25.02 -41.52
CA TRP A 881 -34.50 -24.79 -42.96
C TRP A 881 -33.91 -23.44 -43.36
N ILE A 882 -33.47 -23.35 -44.62
CA ILE A 882 -32.92 -22.14 -45.20
C ILE A 882 -34.04 -21.40 -45.94
N ALA A 883 -34.29 -20.14 -45.59
CA ALA A 883 -35.25 -19.30 -46.28
C ALA A 883 -34.74 -18.89 -47.68
N PRO A 884 -35.62 -18.50 -48.62
CA PRO A 884 -35.22 -18.10 -49.98
C PRO A 884 -34.20 -16.94 -50.03
N ASN A 885 -34.18 -16.10 -48.98
CA ASN A 885 -33.23 -15.01 -48.83
C ASN A 885 -31.86 -15.45 -48.26
N GLY A 886 -31.69 -16.73 -47.94
CA GLY A 886 -30.47 -17.32 -47.37
C GLY A 886 -30.37 -17.28 -45.84
N ASP A 887 -31.42 -16.86 -45.14
CA ASP A 887 -31.44 -16.87 -43.67
C ASP A 887 -31.71 -18.28 -43.13
N LEU A 888 -31.09 -18.62 -42.00
CA LEU A 888 -31.27 -19.90 -41.33
C LEU A 888 -32.41 -19.81 -40.32
N ASN A 889 -33.36 -20.73 -40.38
CA ASN A 889 -34.46 -20.80 -39.43
C ASN A 889 -34.38 -22.08 -38.61
N TYR A 890 -34.73 -21.97 -37.34
CA TYR A 890 -34.87 -23.08 -36.41
C TYR A 890 -36.23 -22.98 -35.73
N GLY A 891 -37.03 -24.06 -35.75
CA GLY A 891 -38.40 -24.00 -35.25
C GLY A 891 -38.95 -25.32 -34.74
N VAL A 892 -40.03 -25.23 -33.97
CA VAL A 892 -40.74 -26.37 -33.38
C VAL A 892 -42.24 -26.27 -33.71
N LEU A 893 -42.85 -27.43 -33.99
CA LEU A 893 -44.28 -27.54 -34.26
C LEU A 893 -45.01 -27.99 -32.99
N VAL A 894 -45.99 -27.20 -32.56
CA VAL A 894 -46.78 -27.48 -31.36
C VAL A 894 -48.26 -27.55 -31.74
N SER A 895 -48.91 -28.68 -31.45
CA SER A 895 -50.35 -28.85 -31.64
C SER A 895 -51.10 -28.47 -30.37
N THR A 896 -52.02 -27.52 -30.45
CA THR A 896 -52.89 -27.15 -29.34
C THR A 896 -54.32 -27.01 -29.83
N GLY A 897 -55.22 -27.89 -29.37
CA GLY A 897 -56.64 -27.84 -29.76
C GLY A 897 -56.91 -28.09 -31.24
N GLY A 898 -56.06 -28.88 -31.93
CA GLY A 898 -56.20 -29.18 -33.36
C GLY A 898 -55.59 -28.15 -34.32
N VAL A 899 -55.00 -27.06 -33.79
CA VAL A 899 -54.24 -26.07 -34.55
C VAL A 899 -52.75 -26.31 -34.33
N VAL A 900 -52.01 -26.54 -35.41
CA VAL A 900 -50.55 -26.67 -35.40
C VAL A 900 -49.94 -25.27 -35.52
N LYS A 901 -49.11 -24.90 -34.55
CA LYS A 901 -48.36 -23.64 -34.53
C LYS A 901 -46.87 -23.91 -34.73
N LEU A 902 -46.23 -23.18 -35.63
CA LEU A 902 -44.78 -23.16 -35.80
C LEU A 902 -44.21 -21.98 -35.03
N TYR A 903 -43.41 -22.25 -34.01
CA TYR A 903 -42.60 -21.24 -33.32
C TYR A 903 -41.17 -21.34 -33.84
N TYR A 904 -40.62 -20.25 -34.36
CA TYR A 904 -39.29 -20.29 -34.97
C TYR A 904 -38.46 -19.02 -34.75
N ILE A 905 -37.15 -19.18 -34.77
CA ILE A 905 -36.17 -18.10 -34.80
C ILE A 905 -35.52 -18.03 -36.18
N THR A 906 -35.18 -16.82 -36.61
CA THR A 906 -34.44 -16.56 -37.85
C THR A 906 -33.07 -16.02 -37.52
N VAL A 907 -32.03 -16.57 -38.17
CA VAL A 907 -30.63 -16.17 -38.04
C VAL A 907 -30.08 -15.78 -39.40
N GLN A 908 -29.70 -14.51 -39.54
CA GLN A 908 -29.11 -13.95 -40.75
C GLN A 908 -27.60 -14.22 -40.74
N ILE A 909 -27.10 -15.09 -41.62
CA ILE A 909 -25.68 -15.52 -41.57
C ILE A 909 -24.80 -14.84 -42.65
N ARG A 910 -25.40 -13.97 -43.48
CA ARG A 910 -24.76 -13.35 -44.65
C ARG A 910 -23.91 -12.14 -44.34
#